data_AF-A0A9D2UPI8-F1
#
_entry.id   AF-A0A9D2UPI8-F1
#
_cell.length_a   1.000
_cell.length_b   1.000
_cell.length_c   1.000
_cell.angle_alpha   90.00
_cell.angle_beta   90.00
_cell.angle_gamma   90.00
#
_symmetry.space_group_name_H-M   'P 1'
#
loop_
_entity.id
_entity.type
_entity.pdbx_description
1 polymer ?
#
loop_
_entity_poly.entity_id
_entity_poly.type
_entity_poly.pdbx_seq_one_letter_code
_entity_poly.pdbx_strand_id
1 'polypeptide(L)'
;MLGLLVGLLMAGLGLGTASASTSTDDSAAEVNAPSAQDPTDPASTQSADTSRAPAGQTVVFGIPGLTIDDIDPEHTPNLYRLLSEGAAANLNVRTIGSATCPASGWLSFGAGARAQAGPSPVAEDADPDDSARCPTMIAPTANVDDDSADSGAASANDAAKRDEAHADESVAGTTTARIEGFDAVKEPNVGSGYSVDYGMLARTVAEAGKAVPAGTDAADEDALLEPCVAAEGPGAAYAAADENGVVTNFTEDATATDCRLGVVDLGAVGIRSWLFDPIPNYSYTVPPNFDRETRVAEADRRLGARLQEMEDNAKDGAADPTIIVAGLGDSSGLPQLRAFIAAGPGFEPGSLSSATTRTPGLLQITDLAPGILDVLDVDSPRAVGFHSTPTDDDPQKRIDDLVAEAQKSTTIHQNLSTFSITLDVIFYVLFIACAILLNRSILGRRGGATLAPHVHRFLGWASLAIAALPMGAFLAGLVPWSRTAEPGLGLFLSVVGTAAVLFVLALIPPWGRTWRGRVGALAGANLLILATDLATGSHLQANSLLGYNPIVGGRYYGLGNQGAAIFIVSLFIFLGVVVSWLRTRGHRRAVIVVPIVIGLAAVFVSGNPSWGAKFGGTIAILAGLMILLALLSKIRL
;
A
#
# COMPACT_ATOMS: atom_id res chain seq x y z
N MET A 1 15.10 25.71 -16.33
CA MET A 1 16.46 26.24 -16.06
C MET A 1 17.51 25.17 -15.79
N LEU A 2 17.16 24.01 -15.21
CA LEU A 2 18.10 22.90 -14.95
C LEU A 2 18.62 22.20 -16.22
N GLY A 3 17.76 22.02 -17.24
CA GLY A 3 18.15 21.40 -18.52
C GLY A 3 19.21 22.20 -19.30
N LEU A 4 19.25 23.53 -19.11
CA LEU A 4 20.25 24.39 -19.74
C LEU A 4 21.63 24.26 -19.07
N LEU A 5 21.65 24.03 -17.75
CA LEU A 5 22.87 23.76 -16.97
C LEU A 5 23.46 22.38 -17.29
N VAL A 6 22.61 21.36 -17.48
CA VAL A 6 23.03 20.02 -17.92
C VAL A 6 23.54 20.06 -19.37
N GLY A 7 22.87 20.79 -20.26
CA GLY A 7 23.31 20.97 -21.65
C GLY A 7 24.66 21.68 -21.79
N LEU A 8 24.93 22.70 -20.96
CA LEU A 8 26.23 23.41 -20.94
C LEU A 8 27.37 22.54 -20.39
N LEU A 9 27.09 21.64 -19.45
CA LEU A 9 28.07 20.68 -18.92
C LEU A 9 28.45 19.61 -19.96
N MET A 10 27.50 19.16 -20.77
CA MET A 10 27.73 18.17 -21.82
C MET A 10 28.51 18.77 -23.01
N ALA A 11 28.22 20.02 -23.38
CA ALA A 11 28.93 20.72 -24.46
C ALA A 11 30.41 20.98 -24.12
N GLY A 12 30.77 21.13 -22.84
CA GLY A 12 32.14 21.38 -22.40
C GLY A 12 33.06 20.15 -22.42
N LEU A 13 32.52 18.93 -22.53
CA LEU A 13 33.27 17.68 -22.40
C LEU A 13 33.53 16.96 -23.74
N GLY A 14 33.05 17.48 -24.87
CA GLY A 14 33.39 16.95 -26.20
C GLY A 14 32.99 15.48 -26.43
N LEU A 15 31.98 14.98 -25.71
CA LEU A 15 31.44 13.63 -25.89
C LEU A 15 30.39 13.68 -27.00
N GLY A 16 30.70 13.07 -28.14
CA GLY A 16 29.77 12.93 -29.26
C GLY A 16 28.53 12.12 -28.88
N THR A 17 27.40 12.48 -29.48
CA THR A 17 26.11 11.79 -29.37
C THR A 17 26.23 10.37 -29.92
N ALA A 18 26.36 9.39 -29.03
CA ALA A 18 26.06 8.01 -29.34
C ALA A 18 24.57 7.78 -29.06
N SER A 19 23.80 7.52 -30.11
CA SER A 19 22.45 6.99 -30.00
C SER A 19 22.51 5.63 -29.28
N ALA A 20 22.14 5.61 -28.00
CA ALA A 20 21.95 4.37 -27.27
C ALA A 20 20.47 4.00 -27.40
N SER A 21 20.18 3.00 -28.24
CA SER A 21 18.96 2.21 -28.10
C SER A 21 19.01 1.53 -26.73
N THR A 22 18.20 2.03 -25.79
CA THR A 22 17.91 1.34 -24.54
C THR A 22 17.07 0.11 -24.85
N SER A 23 17.72 -1.02 -25.09
CA SER A 23 17.15 -2.33 -24.79
C SER A 23 17.13 -2.48 -23.28
N THR A 24 16.00 -2.17 -22.66
CA THR A 24 15.66 -2.66 -21.33
C THR A 24 15.52 -4.17 -21.42
N ASP A 25 16.61 -4.88 -21.15
CA ASP A 25 16.53 -6.27 -20.68
C ASP A 25 15.88 -6.21 -19.29
N ASP A 26 14.55 -6.31 -19.27
CA ASP A 26 13.79 -6.76 -18.10
C ASP A 26 14.24 -8.18 -17.79
N SER A 27 15.31 -8.29 -17.03
CA SER A 27 15.60 -9.49 -16.28
C SER A 27 14.56 -9.53 -15.16
N ALA A 28 13.41 -10.12 -15.48
CA ALA A 28 12.42 -10.59 -14.53
C ALA A 28 13.14 -11.45 -13.49
N ALA A 29 13.53 -10.81 -12.39
CA ALA A 29 13.83 -11.51 -11.17
C ALA A 29 12.49 -12.12 -10.73
N GLU A 30 12.37 -13.45 -10.85
CA GLU A 30 11.30 -14.24 -10.24
C GLU A 30 11.12 -13.77 -8.80
N VAL A 31 10.13 -12.92 -8.57
CA VAL A 31 9.61 -12.65 -7.24
C VAL A 31 8.74 -13.85 -6.93
N ASN A 32 9.38 -14.94 -6.51
CA ASN A 32 8.71 -15.98 -5.77
C ASN A 32 8.10 -15.31 -4.54
N ALA A 33 6.80 -15.08 -4.58
CA ALA A 33 6.02 -14.83 -3.39
C ALA A 33 6.36 -15.95 -2.40
N PRO A 34 6.80 -15.64 -1.17
CA PRO A 34 6.96 -16.69 -0.18
C PRO A 34 5.58 -17.30 0.02
N SER A 35 5.47 -18.60 -0.23
CA SER A 35 4.39 -19.43 0.29
C SER A 35 4.23 -19.11 1.77
N ALA A 36 3.03 -18.69 2.16
CA ALA A 36 2.66 -18.52 3.55
C ALA A 36 2.84 -19.87 4.24
N GLN A 37 3.95 -20.02 4.98
CA GLN A 37 4.15 -21.12 5.91
C GLN A 37 3.81 -20.59 7.30
N ASP A 38 2.96 -21.35 7.98
CA ASP A 38 2.37 -21.11 9.30
C ASP A 38 3.28 -20.35 10.27
N PRO A 39 2.81 -19.21 10.81
CA PRO A 39 3.18 -18.83 12.15
C PRO A 39 2.39 -19.74 13.11
N THR A 40 3.08 -20.68 13.75
CA THR A 40 2.56 -21.34 14.96
C THR A 40 2.43 -20.29 16.07
N ASP A 41 1.27 -19.65 16.17
CA ASP A 41 0.86 -18.94 17.38
C ASP A 41 0.18 -19.93 18.34
N PRO A 42 0.40 -19.78 19.66
CA PRO A 42 -0.25 -20.63 20.65
C PRO A 42 -1.75 -20.33 20.61
N ALA A 43 -2.53 -21.35 20.23
CA ALA A 43 -3.98 -21.37 20.27
C ALA A 43 -4.51 -20.72 21.56
N SER A 44 -5.01 -19.49 21.45
CA SER A 44 -5.99 -18.96 22.39
C SER A 44 -7.29 -19.71 22.14
N THR A 45 -7.43 -20.83 22.83
CA THR A 45 -8.69 -21.55 22.96
C THR A 45 -9.63 -20.65 23.78
N GLN A 46 -10.28 -19.70 23.12
CA GLN A 46 -11.53 -19.16 23.66
C GLN A 46 -12.60 -20.22 23.40
N SER A 47 -13.09 -20.79 24.50
CA SER A 47 -14.24 -21.68 24.52
C SER A 47 -15.38 -21.08 23.69
N ALA A 48 -15.76 -21.81 22.64
CA ALA A 48 -17.06 -21.67 22.01
C ALA A 48 -18.12 -22.09 23.02
N ASP A 49 -18.79 -21.11 23.63
CA ASP A 49 -20.12 -21.31 24.19
C ASP A 49 -20.83 -19.94 24.33
N THR A 50 -21.55 -19.55 23.29
CA THR A 50 -22.73 -18.66 23.36
C THR A 50 -23.49 -18.78 22.04
N SER A 51 -24.77 -19.15 22.13
CA SER A 51 -25.78 -19.05 21.08
C SER A 51 -25.65 -17.74 20.29
N ARG A 52 -25.15 -17.81 19.05
CA ARG A 52 -25.02 -16.67 18.14
C ARG A 52 -26.42 -16.36 17.58
N ALA A 53 -26.96 -15.18 17.87
CA ALA A 53 -28.15 -14.68 17.19
C ALA A 53 -27.89 -14.65 15.66
N PRO A 54 -28.92 -14.85 14.81
CA PRO A 54 -28.73 -14.79 13.36
C PRO A 54 -28.12 -13.44 12.97
N ALA A 55 -27.07 -13.46 12.14
CA ALA A 55 -26.32 -12.26 11.78
C ALA A 55 -27.18 -11.32 10.92
N GLY A 56 -27.11 -10.02 11.19
CA GLY A 56 -27.70 -8.99 10.34
C GLY A 56 -27.01 -8.94 8.97
N GLN A 57 -27.66 -8.30 8.01
CA GLN A 57 -27.09 -8.13 6.67
C GLN A 57 -25.81 -7.30 6.74
N THR A 58 -24.78 -7.71 5.98
CA THR A 58 -23.59 -6.88 5.77
C THR A 58 -23.74 -6.13 4.45
N VAL A 59 -23.54 -4.82 4.45
CA VAL A 59 -23.61 -3.99 3.24
C VAL A 59 -22.33 -3.19 3.05
N VAL A 60 -21.75 -3.29 1.85
CA VAL A 60 -20.54 -2.59 1.45
C VAL A 60 -20.89 -1.50 0.43
N PHE A 61 -20.69 -0.25 0.82
CA PHE A 61 -20.83 0.92 -0.02
C PHE A 61 -19.47 1.35 -0.58
N GLY A 62 -19.30 1.28 -1.89
CA GLY A 62 -18.10 1.76 -2.56
C GLY A 62 -18.26 3.21 -3.03
N ILE A 63 -17.29 4.05 -2.67
CA ILE A 63 -17.20 5.45 -3.10
C ILE A 63 -15.79 5.72 -3.66
N PRO A 64 -15.46 5.30 -4.89
CA PRO A 64 -14.12 5.51 -5.45
C PRO A 64 -13.67 6.97 -5.36
N GLY A 65 -12.48 7.18 -4.79
CA GLY A 65 -11.92 8.50 -4.56
C GLY A 65 -12.16 9.08 -3.16
N LEU A 66 -13.01 8.49 -2.32
CA LEU A 66 -13.25 8.96 -0.95
C LEU A 66 -11.98 8.86 -0.09
N THR A 67 -11.67 9.90 0.67
CA THR A 67 -10.55 9.99 1.61
C THR A 67 -11.08 10.36 3.00
N ILE A 68 -10.29 10.13 4.05
CA ILE A 68 -10.69 10.49 5.42
C ILE A 68 -10.81 12.02 5.59
N ASP A 69 -10.06 12.79 4.80
CA ASP A 69 -10.09 14.26 4.79
C ASP A 69 -11.42 14.83 4.27
N ASP A 70 -12.22 14.01 3.58
CA ASP A 70 -13.54 14.42 3.09
C ASP A 70 -14.66 14.26 4.13
N ILE A 71 -14.36 13.72 5.32
CA ILE A 71 -15.36 13.39 6.34
C ILE A 71 -15.46 14.50 7.38
N ASP A 72 -16.62 15.13 7.48
CA ASP A 72 -16.90 16.23 8.38
C ASP A 72 -18.41 16.29 8.75
N PRO A 73 -18.76 16.80 9.94
CA PRO A 73 -20.14 16.78 10.42
C PRO A 73 -21.09 17.74 9.68
N GLU A 74 -20.58 18.70 8.91
CA GLU A 74 -21.40 19.71 8.21
C GLU A 74 -21.79 19.26 6.80
N HIS A 75 -20.85 18.72 6.02
CA HIS A 75 -21.06 18.37 4.61
C HIS A 75 -21.27 16.87 4.38
N THR A 76 -20.79 16.01 5.30
CA THR A 76 -20.91 14.55 5.20
C THR A 76 -21.40 13.90 6.50
N PRO A 77 -22.61 14.28 6.98
CA PRO A 77 -23.12 13.85 8.28
C PRO A 77 -23.31 12.33 8.40
N ASN A 78 -23.61 11.61 7.32
CA ASN A 78 -23.80 10.15 7.39
C ASN A 78 -22.46 9.42 7.54
N LEU A 79 -21.45 9.81 6.75
CA LEU A 79 -20.08 9.30 6.86
C LEU A 79 -19.48 9.64 8.23
N TYR A 80 -19.69 10.86 8.72
CA TYR A 80 -19.24 11.28 10.04
C TYR A 80 -19.89 10.46 11.16
N ARG A 81 -21.21 10.18 11.06
CA ARG A 81 -21.92 9.32 12.01
C ARG A 81 -21.36 7.90 12.03
N LEU A 82 -21.20 7.26 10.87
CA LEU A 82 -20.65 5.90 10.77
C LEU A 82 -19.23 5.82 11.33
N LEU A 83 -18.38 6.82 11.06
CA LEU A 83 -17.03 6.88 11.64
C LEU A 83 -17.09 7.11 13.15
N SER A 84 -18.03 7.93 13.64
CA SER A 84 -18.20 8.23 15.05
C SER A 84 -18.61 7.00 15.86
N GLU A 85 -19.52 6.18 15.32
CA GLU A 85 -20.07 4.99 15.95
C GLU A 85 -19.22 3.73 15.73
N GLY A 86 -18.40 3.72 14.67
CA GLY A 86 -17.61 2.56 14.26
C GLY A 86 -16.11 2.81 14.17
N ALA A 87 -15.44 1.92 13.48
CA ALA A 87 -13.99 1.93 13.32
C ALA A 87 -13.58 2.38 11.92
N ALA A 88 -12.47 3.11 11.82
CA ALA A 88 -11.98 3.65 10.55
C ALA A 88 -10.50 3.35 10.31
N ALA A 89 -10.10 3.36 9.04
CA ALA A 89 -8.72 3.21 8.62
C ALA A 89 -8.45 3.94 7.30
N ASN A 90 -7.18 4.24 7.07
CA ASN A 90 -6.69 4.52 5.73
C ASN A 90 -6.64 3.23 4.92
N LEU A 91 -7.07 3.28 3.67
CA LEU A 91 -7.10 2.16 2.74
C LEU A 91 -6.08 2.38 1.63
N ASN A 92 -5.12 1.48 1.51
CA ASN A 92 -4.30 1.41 0.32
C ASN A 92 -5.06 0.71 -0.81
N VAL A 93 -5.37 1.46 -1.87
CA VAL A 93 -6.05 0.96 -3.06
C VAL A 93 -5.14 0.42 -4.15
N ARG A 94 -3.82 0.34 -3.91
CA ARG A 94 -2.83 -0.03 -4.93
C ARG A 94 -3.15 -1.35 -5.63
N THR A 95 -3.45 -1.24 -6.91
CA THR A 95 -3.57 -2.32 -7.88
C THR A 95 -2.26 -2.48 -8.69
N ILE A 96 -2.33 -3.01 -9.91
CA ILE A 96 -1.18 -3.18 -10.80
C ILE A 96 -0.67 -1.81 -11.29
N GLY A 97 -1.58 -0.92 -11.70
CA GLY A 97 -1.30 0.41 -12.23
C GLY A 97 -0.68 1.40 -11.23
N SER A 98 -0.07 2.48 -11.74
CA SER A 98 0.56 3.53 -10.93
C SER A 98 -0.43 4.27 -10.03
N ALA A 99 -1.62 4.55 -10.56
CA ALA A 99 -2.83 4.95 -9.88
C ALA A 99 -3.94 3.93 -10.15
N THR A 100 -4.89 3.82 -9.24
CA THR A 100 -5.94 2.80 -9.29
C THR A 100 -7.22 3.38 -9.87
N CYS A 101 -7.58 2.93 -11.05
CA CYS A 101 -8.89 3.24 -11.63
C CYS A 101 -10.03 2.58 -10.85
N PRO A 102 -11.23 3.19 -10.77
CA PRO A 102 -12.38 2.61 -10.07
C PRO A 102 -12.69 1.18 -10.48
N ALA A 103 -12.71 0.89 -11.79
CA ALA A 103 -12.94 -0.46 -12.31
C ALA A 103 -11.93 -1.49 -11.76
N SER A 104 -10.64 -1.13 -11.74
CA SER A 104 -9.57 -1.96 -11.16
C SER A 104 -9.71 -2.11 -9.65
N GLY A 105 -10.17 -1.06 -8.97
CA GLY A 105 -10.43 -1.07 -7.53
C GLY A 105 -11.53 -2.07 -7.16
N TRP A 106 -12.68 -1.98 -7.81
CA TRP A 106 -13.80 -2.91 -7.65
C TRP A 106 -13.43 -4.36 -8.00
N LEU A 107 -12.75 -4.56 -9.11
CA LEU A 107 -12.28 -5.89 -9.53
C LEU A 107 -11.29 -6.50 -8.52
N SER A 108 -10.37 -5.69 -7.99
CA SER A 108 -9.41 -6.12 -6.98
C SER A 108 -10.06 -6.42 -5.64
N PHE A 109 -11.09 -5.64 -5.28
CA PHE A 109 -11.91 -5.87 -4.11
C PHE A 109 -12.57 -7.25 -4.19
N GLY A 110 -13.35 -7.53 -5.23
CA GLY A 110 -14.04 -8.82 -5.39
C GLY A 110 -13.11 -10.04 -5.48
N ALA A 111 -11.95 -9.88 -6.12
CA ALA A 111 -10.97 -10.95 -6.26
C ALA A 111 -10.09 -11.17 -5.02
N GLY A 112 -10.09 -10.25 -4.04
CA GLY A 112 -9.15 -10.29 -2.91
C GLY A 112 -7.67 -10.24 -3.35
N ALA A 113 -7.39 -9.72 -4.54
CA ALA A 113 -6.07 -9.73 -5.17
C ALA A 113 -5.89 -8.48 -6.04
N ARG A 114 -4.65 -8.10 -6.34
CA ARG A 114 -4.39 -6.98 -7.26
C ARG A 114 -4.85 -7.36 -8.66
N ALA A 115 -5.80 -6.61 -9.20
CA ALA A 115 -6.30 -6.75 -10.55
C ALA A 115 -6.31 -5.38 -11.26
N GLN A 116 -6.23 -5.41 -12.58
CA GLN A 116 -6.40 -4.25 -13.44
C GLN A 116 -7.51 -4.51 -14.44
N ALA A 117 -8.52 -3.63 -14.46
CA ALA A 117 -9.59 -3.69 -15.44
C ALA A 117 -9.12 -3.10 -16.77
N GLY A 118 -9.47 -3.76 -17.86
CA GLY A 118 -9.41 -3.23 -19.23
C GLY A 118 -10.80 -2.86 -19.78
N PRO A 119 -10.87 -2.51 -21.08
CA PRO A 119 -9.75 -2.27 -21.98
C PRO A 119 -9.05 -0.95 -21.63
N SER A 120 -7.71 -0.95 -21.68
CA SER A 120 -6.96 0.31 -21.48
C SER A 120 -7.31 1.27 -22.62
N PRO A 121 -7.71 2.53 -22.35
CA PRO A 121 -8.02 3.53 -23.39
C PRO A 121 -6.78 4.00 -24.18
N VAL A 122 -5.61 3.41 -23.92
CA VAL A 122 -4.36 3.67 -24.62
C VAL A 122 -4.43 3.03 -26.00
N ALA A 123 -4.95 3.79 -26.97
CA ALA A 123 -4.66 3.57 -28.38
C ALA A 123 -3.13 3.58 -28.61
N GLU A 124 -2.67 2.91 -29.68
CA GLU A 124 -1.25 2.81 -30.08
C GLU A 124 -0.52 4.16 -30.24
N ASP A 125 -1.24 5.29 -30.25
CA ASP A 125 -0.74 6.65 -30.42
C ASP A 125 -0.83 7.55 -29.15
N ALA A 126 -1.17 7.02 -27.97
CA ALA A 126 -1.22 7.86 -26.76
C ALA A 126 0.19 8.27 -26.31
N ASP A 127 0.33 9.55 -25.93
CA ASP A 127 1.55 10.09 -25.33
C ASP A 127 1.87 9.29 -24.05
N PRO A 128 3.06 8.66 -23.92
CA PRO A 128 3.44 7.92 -22.72
C PRO A 128 3.45 8.76 -21.44
N ASP A 129 3.41 10.10 -21.54
CA ASP A 129 3.22 11.01 -20.40
C ASP A 129 1.73 11.32 -20.09
N ASP A 130 0.76 10.99 -20.96
CA ASP A 130 -0.69 11.13 -20.70
C ASP A 130 -1.28 9.84 -20.10
N SER A 131 -0.83 9.53 -18.88
CA SER A 131 -1.25 8.38 -18.06
C SER A 131 -2.71 8.44 -17.54
N ALA A 132 -3.51 9.41 -17.98
CA ALA A 132 -4.69 9.87 -17.26
C ALA A 132 -6.04 9.50 -17.91
N ARG A 133 -6.20 8.27 -18.39
CA ARG A 133 -7.53 7.76 -18.78
C ARG A 133 -7.77 6.41 -18.13
N CYS A 134 -8.74 6.35 -17.24
CA CYS A 134 -9.24 5.07 -16.76
C CYS A 134 -10.15 4.43 -17.79
N PRO A 135 -10.19 3.08 -17.83
CA PRO A 135 -11.23 2.37 -18.56
C PRO A 135 -12.60 2.83 -18.04
N THR A 136 -13.54 3.04 -18.95
CA THR A 136 -14.95 3.19 -18.62
C THR A 136 -15.47 1.87 -18.07
N MET A 137 -16.16 1.90 -16.93
CA MET A 137 -16.84 0.71 -16.42
C MET A 137 -17.97 0.33 -17.39
N ILE A 138 -17.94 -0.91 -17.86
CA ILE A 138 -18.99 -1.47 -18.71
C ILE A 138 -20.21 -1.74 -17.81
N ALA A 139 -21.34 -1.11 -18.12
CA ALA A 139 -22.58 -1.34 -17.37
C ALA A 139 -23.09 -2.77 -17.62
N PRO A 140 -23.50 -3.51 -16.58
CA PRO A 140 -24.06 -4.83 -16.75
C PRO A 140 -25.44 -4.75 -17.40
N THR A 141 -25.76 -5.71 -18.27
CA THR A 141 -27.07 -5.85 -18.91
C THR A 141 -27.84 -6.98 -18.25
N ALA A 142 -29.01 -6.67 -17.67
CA ALA A 142 -29.95 -7.64 -17.12
C ALA A 142 -30.86 -8.20 -18.22
N ASN A 143 -31.18 -9.50 -18.15
CA ASN A 143 -31.93 -10.27 -19.14
C ASN A 143 -31.21 -10.39 -20.51
N VAL A 144 -30.49 -11.51 -20.68
CA VAL A 144 -30.14 -11.96 -22.03
C VAL A 144 -31.44 -12.46 -22.66
N ASP A 145 -32.11 -11.62 -23.43
CA ASP A 145 -33.19 -12.10 -24.31
C ASP A 145 -32.58 -13.16 -25.26
N ASP A 146 -33.13 -14.38 -25.20
CA ASP A 146 -32.80 -15.56 -26.03
C ASP A 146 -32.83 -15.28 -27.55
N ASP A 147 -33.32 -14.11 -27.97
CA ASP A 147 -33.55 -13.74 -29.36
C ASP A 147 -32.32 -13.13 -30.08
N SER A 148 -31.16 -13.05 -29.42
CA SER A 148 -29.90 -12.65 -30.09
C SER A 148 -28.98 -13.83 -30.47
N ALA A 149 -29.53 -15.05 -30.51
CA ALA A 149 -28.89 -16.22 -31.13
C ALA A 149 -28.92 -16.16 -32.67
N ASP A 150 -28.41 -15.08 -33.27
CA ASP A 150 -28.10 -15.03 -34.70
C ASP A 150 -26.64 -14.61 -34.94
N SER A 151 -25.72 -15.38 -34.36
CA SER A 151 -24.44 -15.68 -35.02
C SER A 151 -23.85 -16.96 -34.43
N GLY A 152 -23.68 -17.97 -35.28
CA GLY A 152 -23.38 -19.33 -34.86
C GLY A 152 -22.02 -19.52 -34.19
N ALA A 153 -22.03 -20.20 -33.03
CA ALA A 153 -20.98 -21.09 -32.55
C ALA A 153 -21.52 -21.87 -31.34
N ALA A 154 -21.07 -23.11 -31.12
CA ALA A 154 -21.42 -23.92 -29.95
C ALA A 154 -21.23 -23.18 -28.58
N SER A 155 -20.40 -22.14 -28.56
CA SER A 155 -20.15 -21.25 -27.41
C SER A 155 -21.37 -20.44 -26.96
N ALA A 156 -22.29 -20.07 -27.86
CA ALA A 156 -23.48 -19.29 -27.50
C ALA A 156 -24.50 -20.13 -26.73
N ASN A 157 -24.66 -21.40 -27.10
CA ASN A 157 -25.52 -22.36 -26.39
C ASN A 157 -24.99 -22.71 -25.01
N ASP A 158 -23.65 -22.75 -24.83
CA ASP A 158 -23.05 -23.04 -23.53
C ASP A 158 -23.09 -21.82 -22.60
N ALA A 159 -23.03 -20.59 -23.14
CA ALA A 159 -23.21 -19.36 -22.38
C ALA A 159 -24.67 -19.20 -21.92
N ALA A 160 -25.64 -19.39 -22.82
CA ALA A 160 -27.07 -19.33 -22.49
C ALA A 160 -27.46 -20.35 -21.41
N LYS A 161 -26.98 -21.60 -21.51
CA LYS A 161 -27.21 -22.63 -20.47
C LYS A 161 -26.59 -22.31 -19.11
N ARG A 162 -25.47 -21.57 -19.08
CA ARG A 162 -24.86 -21.11 -17.81
C ARG A 162 -25.63 -19.95 -17.22
N ASP A 163 -26.12 -19.04 -18.06
CA ASP A 163 -26.98 -17.94 -17.61
C ASP A 163 -28.32 -18.45 -17.07
N GLU A 164 -28.90 -19.46 -17.72
CA GLU A 164 -30.10 -20.18 -17.21
C GLU A 164 -29.82 -20.82 -15.83
N ALA A 165 -28.66 -21.46 -15.66
CA ALA A 165 -28.30 -22.04 -14.36
C ALA A 165 -28.15 -20.99 -13.25
N HIS A 166 -27.62 -19.80 -13.56
CA HIS A 166 -27.56 -18.70 -12.60
C HIS A 166 -28.92 -18.02 -12.37
N ALA A 167 -29.78 -17.94 -13.38
CA ALA A 167 -31.12 -17.42 -13.25
C ALA A 167 -31.95 -18.28 -12.28
N ASP A 168 -31.78 -19.61 -12.33
CA ASP A 168 -32.38 -20.55 -11.38
C ASP A 168 -31.84 -20.41 -9.94
N GLU A 169 -30.64 -19.85 -9.77
CA GLU A 169 -29.98 -19.58 -8.48
C GLU A 169 -30.25 -18.17 -7.92
N SER A 170 -30.87 -17.28 -8.70
CA SER A 170 -31.10 -15.88 -8.30
C SER A 170 -32.17 -15.76 -7.21
N VAL A 171 -31.93 -14.87 -6.24
CA VAL A 171 -32.86 -14.64 -5.12
C VAL A 171 -33.95 -13.66 -5.52
N ALA A 172 -35.11 -13.75 -4.85
CA ALA A 172 -36.25 -12.86 -5.08
C ALA A 172 -35.84 -11.37 -5.01
N GLY A 173 -36.28 -10.59 -5.99
CA GLY A 173 -35.92 -9.16 -6.10
C GLY A 173 -34.58 -8.90 -6.79
N THR A 174 -33.94 -9.94 -7.33
CA THR A 174 -32.72 -9.84 -8.13
C THR A 174 -32.91 -10.45 -9.52
N THR A 175 -31.96 -10.18 -10.40
CA THR A 175 -31.90 -10.72 -11.76
C THR A 175 -30.46 -11.06 -12.12
N THR A 176 -30.27 -12.04 -13.01
CA THR A 176 -28.94 -12.29 -13.57
C THR A 176 -28.59 -11.21 -14.58
N ALA A 177 -27.37 -10.68 -14.47
CA ALA A 177 -26.83 -9.69 -15.38
C ALA A 177 -25.44 -10.08 -15.90
N ARG A 178 -25.04 -9.53 -17.04
CA ARG A 178 -23.73 -9.80 -17.65
C ARG A 178 -22.98 -8.51 -17.96
N ILE A 179 -21.69 -8.51 -17.67
CA ILE A 179 -20.74 -7.51 -18.16
C ILE A 179 -20.26 -7.96 -19.54
N GLU A 180 -20.82 -7.36 -20.59
CA GLU A 180 -20.47 -7.69 -21.97
C GLU A 180 -18.98 -7.47 -22.26
N GLY A 181 -18.35 -8.42 -22.95
CA GLY A 181 -16.94 -8.34 -23.31
C GLY A 181 -15.97 -8.46 -22.12
N PHE A 182 -16.34 -9.21 -21.07
CA PHE A 182 -15.52 -9.37 -19.86
C PHE A 182 -14.09 -9.89 -20.12
N ASP A 183 -13.84 -10.59 -21.23
CA ASP A 183 -12.48 -10.97 -21.63
C ASP A 183 -11.55 -9.75 -21.80
N ALA A 184 -12.05 -8.64 -22.34
CA ALA A 184 -11.29 -7.38 -22.46
C ALA A 184 -11.05 -6.72 -21.10
N VAL A 185 -11.94 -6.94 -20.12
CA VAL A 185 -11.74 -6.49 -18.73
C VAL A 185 -10.58 -7.26 -18.09
N LYS A 186 -10.47 -8.57 -18.37
CA LYS A 186 -9.45 -9.46 -17.79
C LYS A 186 -8.09 -9.33 -18.47
N GLU A 187 -8.05 -9.00 -19.77
CA GLU A 187 -6.85 -8.98 -20.62
C GLU A 187 -5.59 -8.37 -19.94
N PRO A 188 -5.64 -7.21 -19.24
CA PRO A 188 -4.46 -6.62 -18.62
C PRO A 188 -3.81 -7.47 -17.52
N ASN A 189 -4.51 -8.47 -16.99
CA ASN A 189 -4.00 -9.33 -15.91
C ASN A 189 -3.19 -10.51 -16.46
N VAL A 190 -3.32 -10.83 -17.76
CA VAL A 190 -2.58 -11.92 -18.40
C VAL A 190 -1.09 -11.58 -18.42
N GLY A 191 -0.26 -12.43 -17.83
CA GLY A 191 1.19 -12.22 -17.76
C GLY A 191 1.63 -11.15 -16.75
N SER A 192 0.72 -10.61 -15.92
CA SER A 192 1.03 -9.59 -14.91
C SER A 192 1.86 -10.10 -13.72
N GLY A 193 1.99 -11.42 -13.57
CA GLY A 193 2.59 -12.08 -12.40
C GLY A 193 1.65 -12.18 -11.18
N TYR A 194 0.46 -11.60 -11.26
CA TYR A 194 -0.59 -11.75 -10.25
C TYR A 194 -1.61 -12.81 -10.68
N SER A 195 -2.07 -13.62 -9.73
CA SER A 195 -3.21 -14.52 -9.92
C SER A 195 -4.46 -13.84 -9.41
N VAL A 196 -5.47 -13.73 -10.27
CA VAL A 196 -6.77 -13.11 -9.99
C VAL A 196 -7.82 -14.20 -10.06
N ASP A 197 -8.56 -14.39 -8.95
CA ASP A 197 -9.69 -15.31 -8.85
C ASP A 197 -10.98 -14.48 -9.01
N TYR A 198 -11.48 -14.39 -10.24
CA TYR A 198 -12.68 -13.63 -10.57
C TYR A 198 -13.91 -14.30 -9.93
N GLY A 199 -14.78 -13.50 -9.30
CA GLY A 199 -15.96 -14.00 -8.59
C GLY A 199 -15.67 -14.64 -7.23
N MET A 200 -14.42 -14.60 -6.72
CA MET A 200 -14.04 -15.21 -5.45
C MET A 200 -14.98 -14.82 -4.31
N LEU A 201 -15.27 -13.53 -4.14
CA LEU A 201 -16.16 -13.05 -3.07
C LEU A 201 -17.57 -13.65 -3.20
N ALA A 202 -18.21 -13.53 -4.36
CA ALA A 202 -19.58 -14.02 -4.57
C ALA A 202 -19.68 -15.55 -4.44
N ARG A 203 -18.74 -16.26 -5.06
CA ARG A 203 -18.65 -17.72 -5.02
C ARG A 203 -18.43 -18.23 -3.59
N THR A 204 -17.53 -17.63 -2.82
CA THR A 204 -17.23 -18.08 -1.46
C THR A 204 -18.42 -17.88 -0.52
N VAL A 205 -19.16 -16.77 -0.66
CA VAL A 205 -20.39 -16.55 0.11
C VAL A 205 -21.46 -17.57 -0.26
N ALA A 206 -21.63 -17.89 -1.55
CA ALA A 206 -22.58 -18.90 -2.02
C ALA A 206 -22.24 -20.33 -1.55
N GLU A 207 -20.97 -20.73 -1.66
CA GLU A 207 -20.49 -22.05 -1.26
C GLU A 207 -20.58 -22.27 0.27
N ALA A 208 -20.55 -21.21 1.08
CA ALA A 208 -20.66 -21.30 2.53
C ALA A 208 -22.03 -21.80 3.01
N GLY A 209 -23.09 -21.61 2.20
CA GLY A 209 -24.45 -21.98 2.55
C GLY A 209 -25.06 -21.11 3.68
N LYS A 210 -26.32 -21.40 4.04
CA LYS A 210 -27.01 -20.67 5.12
C LYS A 210 -26.32 -20.93 6.46
N ALA A 211 -25.99 -19.85 7.16
CA ALA A 211 -25.54 -19.93 8.55
C ALA A 211 -26.77 -20.16 9.45
N VAL A 212 -27.01 -21.42 9.83
CA VAL A 212 -28.14 -21.80 10.70
C VAL A 212 -27.64 -21.97 12.14
N PRO A 213 -28.00 -21.07 13.09
CA PRO A 213 -27.67 -21.24 14.49
C PRO A 213 -28.24 -22.54 15.07
N ALA A 214 -27.50 -23.19 15.97
CA ALA A 214 -27.95 -24.43 16.60
C ALA A 214 -29.23 -24.20 17.42
N GLY A 215 -30.30 -24.94 17.09
CA GLY A 215 -31.61 -24.82 17.76
C GLY A 215 -32.59 -23.89 17.06
N THR A 216 -32.29 -23.40 15.85
CA THR A 216 -33.24 -22.68 14.99
C THR A 216 -34.34 -23.63 14.53
N ASP A 217 -35.61 -23.28 14.74
CA ASP A 217 -36.73 -24.06 14.22
C ASP A 217 -36.82 -23.91 12.69
N ALA A 218 -37.33 -24.91 11.98
CA ALA A 218 -37.44 -24.88 10.52
C ALA A 218 -38.28 -23.70 9.97
N ALA A 219 -39.15 -23.11 10.80
CA ALA A 219 -39.92 -21.91 10.44
C ALA A 219 -39.09 -20.61 10.56
N ASP A 220 -38.03 -20.60 11.36
CA ASP A 220 -37.11 -19.48 11.54
C ASP A 220 -35.93 -19.55 10.54
N GLU A 221 -35.67 -20.72 9.95
CA GLU A 221 -34.68 -20.90 8.87
C GLU A 221 -35.04 -20.12 7.59
N ASP A 222 -36.34 -20.01 7.28
CA ASP A 222 -36.86 -19.23 6.14
C ASP A 222 -36.72 -17.71 6.37
N ALA A 223 -36.49 -17.27 7.61
CA ALA A 223 -36.24 -15.88 7.95
C ALA A 223 -34.76 -15.49 7.91
N LEU A 224 -33.85 -16.47 7.71
CA LEU A 224 -32.41 -16.23 7.59
C LEU A 224 -32.05 -15.67 6.22
N LEU A 225 -31.00 -14.85 6.20
CA LEU A 225 -30.44 -14.32 4.96
C LEU A 225 -29.90 -15.45 4.08
N GLU A 226 -30.14 -15.31 2.78
CA GLU A 226 -29.63 -16.21 1.75
C GLU A 226 -28.11 -16.02 1.59
N PRO A 227 -27.35 -17.10 1.35
CA PRO A 227 -25.90 -17.05 1.17
C PRO A 227 -25.56 -16.51 -0.21
N CYS A 228 -25.87 -15.24 -0.48
CA CYS A 228 -25.63 -14.60 -1.76
C CYS A 228 -25.05 -13.20 -1.59
N VAL A 229 -24.53 -12.71 -2.72
CA VAL A 229 -24.02 -11.34 -2.86
C VAL A 229 -24.90 -10.59 -3.83
N ALA A 230 -25.70 -9.65 -3.33
CA ALA A 230 -26.49 -8.74 -4.15
C ALA A 230 -25.62 -7.58 -4.62
N ALA A 231 -25.60 -7.31 -5.93
CA ALA A 231 -24.81 -6.24 -6.53
C ALA A 231 -25.70 -5.14 -7.10
N GLU A 232 -25.44 -3.90 -6.68
CA GLU A 232 -26.13 -2.69 -7.16
C GLU A 232 -25.13 -1.75 -7.84
N GLY A 233 -25.33 -1.55 -9.15
CA GLY A 233 -24.52 -0.66 -9.99
C GLY A 233 -23.26 -1.31 -10.60
N PRO A 234 -22.58 -0.60 -11.52
CA PRO A 234 -21.51 -1.18 -12.33
C PRO A 234 -20.28 -1.60 -11.52
N GLY A 235 -19.87 -0.83 -10.51
CA GLY A 235 -18.75 -1.19 -9.65
C GLY A 235 -19.01 -2.46 -8.85
N ALA A 236 -20.19 -2.57 -8.24
CA ALA A 236 -20.59 -3.77 -7.51
C ALA A 236 -20.64 -5.00 -8.42
N ALA A 237 -21.10 -4.85 -9.67
CA ALA A 237 -21.06 -5.92 -10.67
C ALA A 237 -19.62 -6.40 -10.94
N TYR A 238 -18.63 -5.50 -11.05
CA TYR A 238 -17.22 -5.90 -11.22
C TYR A 238 -16.67 -6.69 -10.03
N ALA A 239 -17.18 -6.44 -8.82
CA ALA A 239 -16.77 -7.18 -7.62
C ALA A 239 -17.47 -8.54 -7.49
N ALA A 240 -18.71 -8.66 -7.97
CA ALA A 240 -19.52 -9.87 -7.84
C ALA A 240 -19.43 -10.81 -9.07
N ALA A 241 -18.98 -10.31 -10.22
CA ALA A 241 -18.94 -11.07 -11.46
C ALA A 241 -17.99 -12.27 -11.41
N ASP A 242 -18.42 -13.39 -11.99
CA ASP A 242 -17.62 -14.59 -12.18
C ASP A 242 -16.53 -14.42 -13.27
N GLU A 243 -15.81 -15.50 -13.59
CA GLU A 243 -14.78 -15.50 -14.62
C GLU A 243 -15.31 -15.18 -16.05
N ASN A 244 -16.62 -15.28 -16.27
CA ASN A 244 -17.29 -15.01 -17.53
C ASN A 244 -18.00 -13.65 -17.56
N GLY A 245 -17.95 -12.88 -16.47
CA GLY A 245 -18.62 -11.59 -16.34
C GLY A 245 -20.09 -11.69 -15.93
N VAL A 246 -20.56 -12.85 -15.47
CA VAL A 246 -21.94 -13.07 -15.02
C VAL A 246 -22.09 -12.68 -13.56
N VAL A 247 -23.13 -11.93 -13.25
CA VAL A 247 -23.53 -11.52 -11.90
C VAL A 247 -24.87 -12.17 -11.59
N THR A 248 -24.88 -13.13 -10.68
CA THR A 248 -26.07 -13.95 -10.37
C THR A 248 -27.21 -13.11 -9.78
N ASN A 249 -26.91 -12.22 -8.84
CA ASN A 249 -27.89 -11.44 -8.07
C ASN A 249 -27.68 -9.92 -8.29
N PHE A 250 -28.04 -9.42 -9.47
CA PHE A 250 -28.00 -7.99 -9.78
C PHE A 250 -29.35 -7.31 -9.50
N THR A 251 -29.33 -6.12 -8.90
CA THR A 251 -30.54 -5.39 -8.49
C THR A 251 -30.35 -3.87 -8.46
N GLU A 252 -31.47 -3.13 -8.37
CA GLU A 252 -31.49 -1.67 -8.20
C GLU A 252 -31.46 -1.25 -6.72
N ASP A 253 -31.69 -2.19 -5.80
CA ASP A 253 -31.64 -1.99 -4.36
C ASP A 253 -31.09 -3.25 -3.68
N ALA A 254 -29.77 -3.28 -3.44
CA ALA A 254 -29.15 -4.42 -2.77
C ALA A 254 -29.54 -4.52 -1.29
N THR A 255 -29.96 -3.40 -0.69
CA THR A 255 -30.29 -3.31 0.74
C THR A 255 -31.66 -3.90 1.09
N ALA A 256 -32.56 -3.96 0.11
CA ALA A 256 -33.87 -4.60 0.25
C ALA A 256 -33.85 -6.12 -0.01
N THR A 257 -32.71 -6.69 -0.41
CA THR A 257 -32.60 -8.13 -0.70
C THR A 257 -32.39 -8.95 0.55
N ASP A 258 -32.84 -10.22 0.51
CA ASP A 258 -32.52 -11.20 1.56
C ASP A 258 -31.09 -11.77 1.42
N CYS A 259 -30.23 -11.22 0.55
CA CYS A 259 -28.84 -11.64 0.46
C CYS A 259 -28.04 -11.22 1.69
N ARG A 260 -27.20 -12.14 2.20
CA ARG A 260 -26.34 -11.91 3.35
C ARG A 260 -25.33 -10.77 3.16
N LEU A 261 -24.87 -10.56 1.92
CA LEU A 261 -23.97 -9.47 1.56
C LEU A 261 -24.59 -8.61 0.45
N GLY A 262 -24.76 -7.32 0.72
CA GLY A 262 -25.05 -6.31 -0.29
C GLY A 262 -23.79 -5.55 -0.69
N VAL A 263 -23.59 -5.31 -1.98
CA VAL A 263 -22.50 -4.48 -2.50
C VAL A 263 -23.11 -3.39 -3.37
N VAL A 264 -22.86 -2.14 -3.00
CA VAL A 264 -23.51 -0.96 -3.59
C VAL A 264 -22.47 0.02 -4.12
N ASP A 265 -22.56 0.35 -5.40
CA ASP A 265 -21.76 1.41 -6.02
C ASP A 265 -22.47 2.77 -5.92
N LEU A 266 -22.01 3.63 -5.00
CA LEU A 266 -22.55 4.98 -4.83
C LEU A 266 -21.97 5.99 -5.83
N GLY A 267 -21.00 5.56 -6.64
CA GLY A 267 -20.34 6.34 -7.67
C GLY A 267 -19.06 7.04 -7.21
N ALA A 268 -18.26 7.46 -8.20
CA ALA A 268 -16.94 8.06 -7.97
C ALA A 268 -16.97 9.57 -7.71
N VAL A 269 -16.02 10.04 -6.90
CA VAL A 269 -15.77 11.44 -6.55
C VAL A 269 -14.85 12.16 -7.57
N GLY A 270 -14.24 11.45 -8.54
CA GLY A 270 -13.20 11.97 -9.46
C GLY A 270 -13.63 12.78 -10.70
N ILE A 271 -12.64 13.33 -11.44
CA ILE A 271 -12.81 14.30 -12.56
C ILE A 271 -13.07 13.69 -13.95
N ARG A 272 -13.70 14.49 -14.84
CA ARG A 272 -14.13 14.17 -16.22
C ARG A 272 -13.10 13.49 -17.14
N SER A 273 -11.82 13.85 -17.05
CA SER A 273 -10.79 13.26 -17.94
C SER A 273 -10.39 11.84 -17.53
N TRP A 274 -10.67 11.47 -16.27
CA TRP A 274 -10.51 10.12 -15.74
C TRP A 274 -11.77 9.24 -15.92
N LEU A 275 -12.94 9.81 -16.23
CA LEU A 275 -14.24 9.09 -16.17
C LEU A 275 -15.22 9.48 -17.30
N PHE A 276 -14.76 9.63 -18.55
CA PHE A 276 -15.67 10.07 -19.62
C PHE A 276 -16.67 8.97 -20.06
N ASP A 277 -17.99 9.22 -19.97
CA ASP A 277 -19.06 8.48 -20.68
C ASP A 277 -20.05 9.46 -21.34
N PRO A 278 -20.39 9.29 -22.64
CA PRO A 278 -21.37 10.10 -23.38
C PRO A 278 -22.85 9.62 -23.42
N ILE A 279 -23.36 8.68 -22.59
CA ILE A 279 -24.74 8.13 -22.73
C ILE A 279 -25.69 8.42 -21.51
N PRO A 280 -27.02 8.64 -21.70
CA PRO A 280 -27.84 9.46 -20.78
C PRO A 280 -28.59 8.79 -19.60
N ASN A 281 -28.46 7.49 -19.30
CA ASN A 281 -29.29 6.87 -18.24
C ASN A 281 -28.54 6.41 -16.97
N TYR A 282 -27.21 6.33 -16.99
CA TYR A 282 -26.36 6.11 -15.81
C TYR A 282 -25.17 7.07 -15.87
N SER A 283 -25.51 8.36 -15.81
CA SER A 283 -24.61 9.43 -16.24
C SER A 283 -23.59 9.80 -15.15
N TYR A 284 -22.34 9.35 -15.28
CA TYR A 284 -21.16 9.88 -14.54
C TYR A 284 -20.76 11.29 -15.02
N THR A 285 -21.72 12.19 -15.23
CA THR A 285 -21.46 13.56 -15.68
C THR A 285 -21.12 14.46 -14.49
N VAL A 286 -19.84 14.76 -14.32
CA VAL A 286 -19.41 15.86 -13.45
C VAL A 286 -19.80 17.19 -14.12
N PRO A 287 -20.36 18.20 -13.44
CA PRO A 287 -20.53 19.55 -14.00
C PRO A 287 -19.21 20.17 -14.48
N PRO A 288 -19.21 21.18 -15.38
CA PRO A 288 -18.00 21.83 -15.88
C PRO A 288 -17.16 22.56 -14.80
N ASN A 289 -17.68 22.67 -13.59
CA ASN A 289 -16.96 23.12 -12.40
C ASN A 289 -16.83 21.92 -11.45
N PHE A 290 -15.67 21.26 -11.42
CA PHE A 290 -15.42 20.18 -10.46
C PHE A 290 -15.23 20.79 -9.07
N ASP A 291 -16.21 20.56 -8.21
CA ASP A 291 -16.09 20.83 -6.78
C ASP A 291 -16.13 19.49 -6.04
N ARG A 292 -15.00 19.12 -5.43
CA ARG A 292 -14.85 17.86 -4.71
C ARG A 292 -15.82 17.78 -3.54
N GLU A 293 -15.96 18.87 -2.80
CA GLU A 293 -16.81 18.97 -1.61
C GLU A 293 -18.28 18.66 -1.96
N THR A 294 -18.81 19.32 -3.00
CA THR A 294 -20.15 19.02 -3.53
C THR A 294 -20.31 17.56 -3.96
N ARG A 295 -19.28 16.93 -4.54
CA ARG A 295 -19.35 15.53 -5.01
C ARG A 295 -19.35 14.54 -3.86
N VAL A 296 -18.57 14.79 -2.82
CA VAL A 296 -18.57 13.97 -1.60
C VAL A 296 -19.91 14.14 -0.87
N ALA A 297 -20.42 15.36 -0.73
CA ALA A 297 -21.73 15.61 -0.12
C ALA A 297 -22.90 14.95 -0.88
N GLU A 298 -22.81 14.84 -2.21
CA GLU A 298 -23.76 14.05 -3.01
C GLU A 298 -23.65 12.54 -2.73
N ALA A 299 -22.42 12.01 -2.61
CA ALA A 299 -22.21 10.60 -2.25
C ALA A 299 -22.73 10.29 -0.83
N ASP A 300 -22.51 11.20 0.13
CA ASP A 300 -23.04 11.09 1.50
C ASP A 300 -24.57 11.14 1.53
N ARG A 301 -25.20 11.99 0.71
CA ARG A 301 -26.67 12.01 0.58
C ARG A 301 -27.25 10.70 0.02
N ARG A 302 -26.57 10.09 -0.96
CA ARG A 302 -26.98 8.78 -1.49
C ARG A 302 -26.79 7.67 -0.47
N LEU A 303 -25.68 7.70 0.27
CA LEU A 303 -25.46 6.81 1.40
C LEU A 303 -26.58 6.94 2.43
N GLY A 304 -26.92 8.17 2.85
CA GLY A 304 -28.01 8.42 3.79
C GLY A 304 -29.37 7.89 3.31
N ALA A 305 -29.67 8.00 2.01
CA ALA A 305 -30.89 7.43 1.43
C ALA A 305 -30.91 5.90 1.54
N ARG A 306 -29.81 5.21 1.21
CA ARG A 306 -29.71 3.75 1.34
C ARG A 306 -29.73 3.29 2.80
N LEU A 307 -29.12 4.05 3.72
CA LEU A 307 -29.19 3.76 5.16
C LEU A 307 -30.63 3.87 5.69
N GLN A 308 -31.39 4.87 5.23
CA GLN A 308 -32.80 5.00 5.60
C GLN A 308 -33.63 3.85 5.04
N GLU A 309 -33.41 3.45 3.79
CA GLU A 309 -34.11 2.31 3.16
C GLU A 309 -33.79 0.99 3.90
N MET A 310 -32.54 0.79 4.32
CA MET A 310 -32.14 -0.35 5.17
C MET A 310 -32.93 -0.36 6.49
N GLU A 311 -33.03 0.78 7.17
CA GLU A 311 -33.77 0.91 8.42
C GLU A 311 -35.28 0.68 8.22
N ASP A 312 -35.85 1.20 7.14
CA ASP A 312 -37.26 1.07 6.80
C ASP A 312 -37.64 -0.37 6.39
N ASN A 313 -36.71 -1.11 5.78
CA ASN A 313 -36.90 -2.50 5.33
C ASN A 313 -36.52 -3.54 6.39
N ALA A 314 -35.93 -3.13 7.52
CA ALA A 314 -35.53 -4.04 8.58
C ALA A 314 -36.74 -4.81 9.15
N LYS A 315 -36.68 -6.15 9.12
CA LYS A 315 -37.71 -7.01 9.70
C LYS A 315 -37.71 -6.85 11.23
N ASP A 316 -38.90 -6.87 11.84
CA ASP A 316 -39.03 -6.82 13.30
C ASP A 316 -38.23 -7.95 13.96
N GLY A 317 -37.24 -7.59 14.79
CA GLY A 317 -36.35 -8.56 15.47
C GLY A 317 -35.14 -9.02 14.65
N ALA A 318 -34.90 -8.44 13.46
CA ALA A 318 -33.64 -8.62 12.74
C ALA A 318 -32.46 -8.11 13.56
N ALA A 319 -31.31 -8.78 13.44
CA ALA A 319 -30.07 -8.30 14.04
C ALA A 319 -29.57 -7.04 13.32
N ASP A 320 -28.85 -6.19 14.06
CA ASP A 320 -28.28 -4.95 13.52
C ASP A 320 -27.38 -5.25 12.31
N PRO A 321 -27.52 -4.49 11.21
CA PRO A 321 -26.70 -4.67 10.03
C PRO A 321 -25.24 -4.24 10.28
N THR A 322 -24.32 -4.81 9.52
CA THR A 322 -22.93 -4.33 9.43
C THR A 322 -22.79 -3.45 8.20
N ILE A 323 -22.37 -2.21 8.40
CA ILE A 323 -22.20 -1.21 7.34
C ILE A 323 -20.73 -0.97 7.11
N ILE A 324 -20.28 -1.13 5.87
CA ILE A 324 -18.91 -0.86 5.44
C ILE A 324 -18.92 0.19 4.34
N VAL A 325 -18.08 1.22 4.44
CA VAL A 325 -17.86 2.22 3.40
C VAL A 325 -16.40 2.18 2.99
N ALA A 326 -16.12 2.03 1.68
CA ALA A 326 -14.76 1.91 1.16
C ALA A 326 -14.51 2.80 -0.06
N GLY A 327 -13.40 3.54 -0.03
CA GLY A 327 -12.95 4.34 -1.17
C GLY A 327 -12.25 3.50 -2.23
N LEU A 328 -12.99 2.75 -3.05
CA LEU A 328 -12.47 1.71 -3.96
C LEU A 328 -11.83 2.25 -5.26
N GLY A 329 -10.80 3.09 -5.13
CA GLY A 329 -10.00 3.60 -6.24
C GLY A 329 -9.61 5.06 -6.08
N ASP A 330 -8.79 5.55 -7.01
CA ASP A 330 -8.31 6.92 -7.04
C ASP A 330 -9.28 7.85 -7.79
N SER A 331 -9.33 9.11 -7.36
CA SER A 331 -10.13 10.18 -8.00
C SER A 331 -9.36 10.99 -9.05
N SER A 332 -8.05 10.74 -9.20
CA SER A 332 -7.15 11.42 -10.13
C SER A 332 -5.88 10.59 -10.37
N GLY A 333 -4.99 11.06 -11.24
CA GLY A 333 -3.69 10.42 -11.49
C GLY A 333 -2.70 10.48 -10.31
N LEU A 334 -3.03 11.20 -9.23
CA LEU A 334 -2.22 11.20 -8.01
C LEU A 334 -2.75 10.11 -7.06
N PRO A 335 -1.98 9.03 -6.83
CA PRO A 335 -2.42 7.95 -5.95
C PRO A 335 -2.41 8.41 -4.50
N GLN A 336 -3.46 8.07 -3.75
CA GLN A 336 -3.64 8.46 -2.35
C GLN A 336 -4.22 7.31 -1.53
N LEU A 337 -4.03 7.38 -0.21
CA LEU A 337 -4.79 6.53 0.71
C LEU A 337 -6.26 6.97 0.72
N ARG A 338 -7.16 5.99 0.79
CA ARG A 338 -8.61 6.18 0.70
C ARG A 338 -9.28 5.90 2.03
N ALA A 339 -10.55 6.26 2.19
CA ALA A 339 -11.29 5.99 3.42
C ALA A 339 -11.74 4.52 3.48
N PHE A 340 -11.69 3.96 4.68
CA PHE A 340 -12.44 2.76 5.05
C PHE A 340 -13.13 3.00 6.39
N ILE A 341 -14.41 2.70 6.47
CA ILE A 341 -15.25 2.83 7.67
C ILE A 341 -16.05 1.54 7.82
N ALA A 342 -16.12 0.99 9.03
CA ALA A 342 -17.02 -0.11 9.36
C ALA A 342 -17.75 0.19 10.67
N ALA A 343 -19.06 -0.01 10.68
CA ALA A 343 -19.95 0.20 11.82
C ALA A 343 -20.96 -0.94 11.93
N GLY A 344 -21.42 -1.22 13.15
CA GLY A 344 -22.35 -2.33 13.43
C GLY A 344 -21.73 -3.37 14.37
N PRO A 345 -22.34 -4.57 14.48
CA PRO A 345 -21.88 -5.60 15.40
C PRO A 345 -20.40 -5.95 15.21
N GLY A 346 -19.61 -5.89 16.29
CA GLY A 346 -18.17 -6.17 16.28
C GLY A 346 -17.27 -4.98 15.91
N PHE A 347 -17.84 -3.83 15.55
CA PHE A 347 -17.10 -2.60 15.23
C PHE A 347 -17.41 -1.48 16.22
N GLU A 348 -16.62 -1.41 17.28
CA GLU A 348 -16.66 -0.29 18.24
C GLU A 348 -15.92 0.95 17.71
N PRO A 349 -16.22 2.17 18.24
CA PRO A 349 -15.47 3.38 17.95
C PRO A 349 -13.96 3.16 18.05
N GLY A 350 -13.23 3.28 16.94
CA GLY A 350 -11.91 2.67 16.88
C GLY A 350 -11.10 2.96 15.63
N SER A 351 -9.95 2.28 15.56
CA SER A 351 -9.15 2.15 14.34
C SER A 351 -9.12 0.71 13.86
N LEU A 352 -9.02 0.50 12.55
CA LEU A 352 -8.89 -0.82 11.94
C LEU A 352 -7.49 -1.07 11.39
N SER A 353 -7.08 -2.33 11.42
CA SER A 353 -5.84 -2.80 10.79
C SER A 353 -6.02 -4.23 10.29
N SER A 354 -5.12 -4.68 9.42
CA SER A 354 -5.06 -6.07 8.95
C SER A 354 -3.72 -6.69 9.29
N ALA A 355 -3.69 -8.02 9.43
CA ALA A 355 -2.46 -8.77 9.70
C ALA A 355 -1.40 -8.62 8.58
N THR A 356 -1.82 -8.25 7.37
CA THR A 356 -0.95 -8.05 6.20
C THR A 356 -0.20 -6.72 6.26
N THR A 357 -0.81 -5.65 6.78
CA THR A 357 -0.17 -4.35 6.94
C THR A 357 0.64 -4.25 8.23
N ARG A 358 0.15 -4.87 9.32
CA ARG A 358 0.71 -4.74 10.68
C ARG A 358 0.87 -3.27 11.12
N THR A 359 0.04 -2.40 10.58
CA THR A 359 0.09 -0.96 10.81
C THR A 359 -1.28 -0.51 11.31
N PRO A 360 -1.38 0.03 12.53
CA PRO A 360 -2.64 0.56 13.06
C PRO A 360 -3.24 1.61 12.12
N GLY A 361 -4.55 1.54 11.88
CA GLY A 361 -5.24 2.48 11.00
C GLY A 361 -4.92 2.35 9.52
N LEU A 362 -4.39 1.21 9.06
CA LEU A 362 -4.07 0.97 7.65
C LEU A 362 -4.53 -0.43 7.17
N LEU A 363 -5.28 -0.44 6.08
CA LEU A 363 -5.76 -1.62 5.36
C LEU A 363 -5.24 -1.65 3.92
N GLN A 364 -5.31 -2.80 3.27
CA GLN A 364 -5.15 -2.91 1.81
C GLN A 364 -6.46 -3.33 1.15
N ILE A 365 -6.67 -2.90 -0.11
CA ILE A 365 -7.83 -3.31 -0.91
C ILE A 365 -7.93 -4.83 -1.08
N THR A 366 -6.79 -5.52 -1.11
CA THR A 366 -6.72 -6.98 -1.20
C THR A 366 -7.14 -7.71 0.08
N ASP A 367 -7.21 -6.98 1.20
CA ASP A 367 -7.64 -7.54 2.49
C ASP A 367 -9.16 -7.39 2.68
N LEU A 368 -9.84 -6.62 1.82
CA LEU A 368 -11.25 -6.31 2.02
C LEU A 368 -12.15 -7.54 1.84
N ALA A 369 -12.07 -8.26 0.72
CA ALA A 369 -12.84 -9.49 0.53
C ALA A 369 -12.59 -10.54 1.63
N PRO A 370 -11.34 -10.95 1.94
CA PRO A 370 -11.12 -11.92 3.01
C PRO A 370 -11.56 -11.37 4.39
N GLY A 371 -11.39 -10.07 4.66
CA GLY A 371 -11.85 -9.46 5.91
C GLY A 371 -13.37 -9.39 6.03
N ILE A 372 -14.09 -9.18 4.94
CA ILE A 372 -15.56 -9.23 4.92
C ILE A 372 -16.05 -10.67 5.06
N LEU A 373 -15.38 -11.65 4.45
CA LEU A 373 -15.68 -13.07 4.67
C LEU A 373 -15.51 -13.44 6.15
N ASP A 374 -14.48 -12.95 6.83
CA ASP A 374 -14.28 -13.12 8.28
C ASP A 374 -15.40 -12.47 9.12
N VAL A 375 -15.86 -11.27 8.75
CA VAL A 375 -17.05 -10.62 9.34
C VAL A 375 -18.31 -11.48 9.15
N LEU A 376 -18.42 -12.12 7.99
CA LEU A 376 -19.48 -13.06 7.67
C LEU A 376 -19.24 -14.46 8.28
N ASP A 377 -18.22 -14.69 9.10
CA ASP A 377 -17.94 -16.03 9.65
C ASP A 377 -17.79 -17.10 8.53
N VAL A 378 -17.27 -16.69 7.37
CA VAL A 378 -17.00 -17.52 6.20
C VAL A 378 -15.50 -17.68 6.02
N ASP A 379 -15.04 -18.92 5.90
CA ASP A 379 -13.61 -19.21 5.68
C ASP A 379 -13.11 -18.59 4.37
N SER A 380 -12.06 -17.77 4.46
CA SER A 380 -11.42 -17.16 3.30
C SER A 380 -10.11 -17.88 2.93
N PRO A 381 -9.74 -17.94 1.63
CA PRO A 381 -8.49 -18.58 1.20
C PRO A 381 -7.20 -18.01 1.82
N ARG A 382 -7.24 -16.77 2.33
CA ARG A 382 -6.07 -16.06 2.87
C ARG A 382 -6.12 -15.86 4.39
N ALA A 383 -7.19 -16.26 5.08
CA ALA A 383 -7.36 -16.12 6.53
C ALA A 383 -6.95 -14.74 7.07
N VAL A 384 -7.39 -13.67 6.39
CA VAL A 384 -7.13 -12.27 6.78
C VAL A 384 -8.41 -11.69 7.34
N GLY A 385 -8.41 -11.31 8.61
CA GLY A 385 -9.51 -10.62 9.29
C GLY A 385 -9.19 -9.15 9.58
N PHE A 386 -10.22 -8.41 9.98
CA PHE A 386 -10.06 -7.05 10.48
C PHE A 386 -9.78 -7.06 11.99
N HIS A 387 -8.75 -6.31 12.40
CA HIS A 387 -8.45 -6.11 13.82
C HIS A 387 -8.87 -4.71 14.24
N SER A 388 -9.95 -4.65 15.03
CA SER A 388 -10.41 -3.42 15.66
C SER A 388 -9.58 -3.12 16.92
N THR A 389 -9.15 -1.87 17.03
CA THR A 389 -8.59 -1.31 18.26
C THR A 389 -9.54 -0.21 18.74
N PRO A 390 -10.44 -0.51 19.70
CA PRO A 390 -11.37 0.45 20.25
C PRO A 390 -10.66 1.63 20.93
N THR A 391 -11.29 2.80 20.92
CA THR A 391 -10.81 4.00 21.59
C THR A 391 -11.98 4.90 21.98
N ASP A 392 -11.85 5.58 23.12
CA ASP A 392 -12.79 6.61 23.58
C ASP A 392 -12.41 8.01 23.03
N ASP A 393 -11.47 8.08 22.08
CA ASP A 393 -11.05 9.32 21.47
C ASP A 393 -12.19 9.98 20.69
N ASP A 394 -12.24 11.32 20.79
CA ASP A 394 -13.16 12.15 20.02
C ASP A 394 -13.08 11.81 18.51
N PRO A 395 -14.23 11.68 17.80
CA PRO A 395 -14.23 11.33 16.38
C PRO A 395 -13.39 12.28 15.51
N GLN A 396 -13.37 13.59 15.82
CA GLN A 396 -12.56 14.55 15.07
C GLN A 396 -11.07 14.29 15.27
N LYS A 397 -10.65 13.94 16.48
CA LYS A 397 -9.25 13.56 16.74
C LYS A 397 -8.84 12.32 15.94
N ARG A 398 -9.72 11.33 15.80
CA ARG A 398 -9.46 10.12 14.98
C ARG A 398 -9.32 10.47 13.50
N ILE A 399 -10.18 11.34 12.99
CA ILE A 399 -10.08 11.89 11.63
C ILE A 399 -8.74 12.60 11.43
N ASP A 400 -8.40 13.55 12.31
CA ASP A 400 -7.15 14.33 12.23
C ASP A 400 -5.90 13.43 12.25
N ASP A 401 -5.91 12.36 13.04
CA ASP A 401 -4.81 11.40 13.14
C ASP A 401 -4.65 10.58 11.84
N LEU A 402 -5.77 10.09 11.27
CA LEU A 402 -5.77 9.38 9.99
C LEU A 402 -5.39 10.29 8.81
N VAL A 403 -5.89 11.53 8.79
CA VAL A 403 -5.52 12.56 7.79
C VAL A 403 -4.04 12.87 7.88
N ALA A 404 -3.49 13.06 9.08
CA ALA A 404 -2.06 13.32 9.26
C ALA A 404 -1.17 12.19 8.73
N GLU A 405 -1.58 10.92 8.85
CA GLU A 405 -0.86 9.77 8.31
C GLU A 405 -1.03 9.63 6.78
N ALA A 406 -2.22 9.93 6.25
CA ALA A 406 -2.46 10.00 4.81
C ALA A 406 -1.65 11.11 4.14
N GLN A 407 -1.56 12.27 4.79
CA GLN A 407 -0.77 13.42 4.34
C GLN A 407 0.73 13.13 4.40
N LYS A 408 1.19 12.41 5.44
CA LYS A 408 2.56 11.91 5.55
C LYS A 408 2.90 11.01 4.35
N SER A 409 2.02 10.06 4.04
CA SER A 409 2.15 9.14 2.90
C SER A 409 2.21 9.88 1.57
N THR A 410 1.29 10.82 1.35
CA THR A 410 1.19 11.59 0.11
C THR A 410 2.41 12.49 -0.09
N THR A 411 2.82 13.23 0.95
CA THR A 411 3.96 14.16 0.87
C THR A 411 5.26 13.39 0.55
N ILE A 412 5.47 12.24 1.19
CA ILE A 412 6.64 11.40 0.91
C ILE A 412 6.59 10.87 -0.51
N HIS A 413 5.45 10.37 -0.97
CA HIS A 413 5.30 9.85 -2.33
C HIS A 413 5.67 10.90 -3.38
N GLN A 414 5.17 12.12 -3.22
CA GLN A 414 5.45 13.24 -4.13
C GLN A 414 6.92 13.70 -4.11
N ASN A 415 7.58 13.64 -2.95
CA ASN A 415 8.96 14.14 -2.79
C ASN A 415 10.03 13.05 -2.92
N LEU A 416 9.65 11.77 -3.01
CA LEU A 416 10.56 10.62 -3.07
C LEU A 416 11.57 10.74 -4.21
N SER A 417 11.07 11.00 -5.42
CA SER A 417 11.89 11.08 -6.64
C SER A 417 12.85 12.27 -6.55
N THR A 418 12.33 13.45 -6.20
CA THR A 418 13.14 14.67 -6.03
C THR A 418 14.24 14.47 -4.99
N PHE A 419 13.92 13.88 -3.84
CA PHE A 419 14.89 13.58 -2.80
C PHE A 419 15.99 12.63 -3.30
N SER A 420 15.60 11.52 -3.94
CA SER A 420 16.53 10.49 -4.43
C SER A 420 17.48 11.05 -5.49
N ILE A 421 16.94 11.74 -6.50
CA ILE A 421 17.74 12.38 -7.56
C ILE A 421 18.69 13.44 -6.96
N THR A 422 18.21 14.23 -6.00
CA THR A 422 19.04 15.25 -5.35
C THR A 422 20.20 14.62 -4.58
N LEU A 423 19.94 13.53 -3.86
CA LEU A 423 20.96 12.79 -3.12
C LEU A 423 22.00 12.18 -4.08
N ASP A 424 21.55 11.59 -5.19
CA ASP A 424 22.43 11.04 -6.23
C ASP A 424 23.30 12.12 -6.87
N VAL A 425 22.72 13.27 -7.23
CA VAL A 425 23.48 14.41 -7.78
C VAL A 425 24.53 14.89 -6.77
N ILE A 426 24.16 15.06 -5.49
CA ILE A 426 25.10 15.45 -4.43
C ILE A 426 26.23 14.41 -4.32
N PHE A 427 25.90 13.11 -4.34
CA PHE A 427 26.86 12.03 -4.28
C PHE A 427 27.83 12.06 -5.48
N TYR A 428 27.33 12.14 -6.71
CA TYR A 428 28.18 12.16 -7.91
C TYR A 428 29.05 13.40 -7.98
N VAL A 429 28.52 14.58 -7.62
CA VAL A 429 29.32 15.81 -7.53
C VAL A 429 30.43 15.67 -6.49
N LEU A 430 30.12 15.15 -5.30
CA LEU A 430 31.11 14.92 -4.25
C LEU A 430 32.16 13.88 -4.70
N PHE A 431 31.74 12.81 -5.37
CA PHE A 431 32.62 11.76 -5.89
C PHE A 431 33.60 12.32 -6.92
N ILE A 432 33.11 13.08 -7.90
CA ILE A 432 33.93 13.75 -8.92
C ILE A 432 34.86 14.78 -8.27
N ALA A 433 34.35 15.58 -7.31
CA ALA A 433 35.16 16.54 -6.57
C ALA A 433 36.30 15.84 -5.81
N CYS A 434 36.03 14.72 -5.13
CA CYS A 434 37.06 13.89 -4.50
C CYS A 434 38.05 13.35 -5.54
N ALA A 435 37.58 12.83 -6.68
CA ALA A 435 38.44 12.31 -7.72
C ALA A 435 39.39 13.37 -8.30
N ILE A 436 38.91 14.61 -8.52
CA ILE A 436 39.72 15.71 -9.07
C ILE A 436 40.64 16.31 -8.01
N LEU A 437 40.10 16.65 -6.85
CA LEU A 437 40.79 17.42 -5.81
C LEU A 437 41.78 16.57 -5.00
N LEU A 438 41.59 15.26 -4.95
CA LEU A 438 42.55 14.33 -4.32
C LEU A 438 43.56 13.78 -5.33
N ASN A 439 43.40 14.05 -6.64
CA ASN A 439 44.36 13.63 -7.65
C ASN A 439 45.66 14.45 -7.56
N ARG A 440 46.71 13.75 -7.14
CA ARG A 440 48.06 14.29 -6.94
C ARG A 440 48.65 14.93 -8.20
N SER A 441 48.26 14.46 -9.39
CA SER A 441 48.72 15.01 -10.68
C SER A 441 48.13 16.40 -10.98
N ILE A 442 46.92 16.69 -10.49
CA ILE A 442 46.23 17.97 -10.68
C ILE A 442 46.71 18.98 -9.63
N LEU A 443 46.80 18.57 -8.36
CA LEU A 443 47.27 19.40 -7.25
C LEU A 443 48.78 19.70 -7.33
N GLY A 444 49.57 18.74 -7.79
CA GLY A 444 51.02 18.89 -7.93
C GLY A 444 51.45 19.87 -9.02
N ARG A 445 50.62 20.08 -10.06
CA ARG A 445 50.92 20.98 -11.19
C ARG A 445 50.68 22.47 -10.89
N ARG A 446 49.96 22.83 -9.82
CA ARG A 446 49.55 24.21 -9.50
C ARG A 446 50.07 24.76 -8.17
N GLY A 447 51.12 24.17 -7.60
CA GLY A 447 51.63 24.58 -6.28
C GLY A 447 50.70 24.22 -5.11
N GLY A 448 49.82 23.22 -5.30
CA GLY A 448 48.75 22.85 -4.37
C GLY A 448 49.18 22.14 -3.08
N ALA A 449 50.49 22.07 -2.77
CA ALA A 449 51.00 21.42 -1.56
C ALA A 449 50.48 22.08 -0.26
N THR A 450 50.24 23.39 -0.28
CA THR A 450 49.69 24.14 0.85
C THR A 450 48.15 24.08 0.91
N LEU A 451 47.48 23.92 -0.22
CA LEU A 451 46.01 23.88 -0.30
C LEU A 451 45.44 22.48 0.00
N ALA A 452 46.19 21.42 -0.33
CA ALA A 452 45.75 20.03 -0.19
C ALA A 452 45.18 19.69 1.20
N PRO A 453 45.82 20.06 2.34
CA PRO A 453 45.32 19.71 3.66
C PRO A 453 43.97 20.36 3.98
N HIS A 454 43.77 21.60 3.54
CA HIS A 454 42.50 22.32 3.72
C HIS A 454 41.39 21.66 2.90
N VAL A 455 41.69 21.29 1.66
CA VAL A 455 40.74 20.61 0.76
C VAL A 455 40.37 19.23 1.29
N HIS A 456 41.33 18.43 1.72
CA HIS A 456 41.08 17.14 2.37
C HIS A 456 40.20 17.27 3.61
N ARG A 457 40.47 18.27 4.46
CA ARG A 457 39.70 18.52 5.68
C ARG A 457 38.27 18.95 5.35
N PHE A 458 38.11 19.85 4.38
CA PHE A 458 36.79 20.30 3.91
C PHE A 458 35.97 19.13 3.33
N LEU A 459 36.54 18.38 2.38
CA LEU A 459 35.88 17.21 1.77
C LEU A 459 35.52 16.15 2.81
N GLY A 460 36.39 15.91 3.79
CA GLY A 460 36.10 15.00 4.90
C GLY A 460 34.87 15.45 5.68
N TRP A 461 34.81 16.73 6.08
CA TRP A 461 33.66 17.27 6.81
C TRP A 461 32.38 17.28 5.98
N ALA A 462 32.46 17.67 4.71
CA ALA A 462 31.33 17.64 3.79
C ALA A 462 30.79 16.20 3.61
N SER A 463 31.68 15.22 3.42
CA SER A 463 31.31 13.81 3.30
C SER A 463 30.64 13.29 4.57
N LEU A 464 31.16 13.65 5.75
CA LEU A 464 30.57 13.24 7.02
C LEU A 464 29.18 13.85 7.25
N ALA A 465 28.98 15.13 6.86
CA ALA A 465 27.67 15.78 6.94
C ALA A 465 26.66 15.16 5.98
N ILE A 466 27.07 14.92 4.72
CA ILE A 466 26.21 14.28 3.69
C ILE A 466 25.87 12.85 4.10
N ALA A 467 26.80 12.10 4.69
CA ALA A 467 26.57 10.74 5.18
C ALA A 467 25.54 10.65 6.31
N ALA A 468 25.21 11.76 6.98
CA ALA A 468 24.14 11.81 7.99
C ALA A 468 22.74 11.99 7.37
N LEU A 469 22.63 12.48 6.13
CA LEU A 469 21.35 12.77 5.47
C LEU A 469 20.46 11.53 5.30
N PRO A 470 20.95 10.34 4.88
CA PRO A 470 20.10 9.17 4.74
C PRO A 470 19.42 8.78 6.05
N MET A 471 20.15 8.82 7.16
CA MET A 471 19.56 8.51 8.47
C MET A 471 18.65 9.65 8.97
N GLY A 472 18.95 10.90 8.63
CA GLY A 472 18.03 12.02 8.84
C GLY A 472 16.68 11.81 8.11
N ALA A 473 16.67 11.18 6.95
CA ALA A 473 15.44 10.86 6.23
C ALA A 473 14.57 9.80 6.92
N PHE A 474 15.18 8.84 7.63
CA PHE A 474 14.44 7.92 8.50
C PHE A 474 13.93 8.64 9.76
N LEU A 475 14.82 9.39 10.43
CA LEU A 475 14.47 10.10 11.68
C LEU A 475 13.49 11.26 11.49
N ALA A 476 13.35 11.81 10.28
CA ALA A 476 12.34 12.80 9.96
C ALA A 476 10.92 12.28 10.26
N GLY A 477 10.70 10.97 10.23
CA GLY A 477 9.43 10.35 10.62
C GLY A 477 9.04 10.53 12.09
N LEU A 478 9.97 10.93 12.97
CA LEU A 478 9.71 11.23 14.39
C LEU A 478 9.15 12.64 14.62
N VAL A 479 9.26 13.52 13.62
CA VAL A 479 8.76 14.90 13.71
C VAL A 479 7.37 14.94 13.10
N PRO A 480 6.36 15.55 13.76
CA PRO A 480 4.99 15.63 13.24
C PRO A 480 4.86 16.70 12.13
N TRP A 481 5.76 16.68 11.14
CA TRP A 481 5.79 17.66 10.05
C TRP A 481 4.57 17.57 9.14
N SER A 482 3.87 16.43 9.10
CA SER A 482 2.64 16.28 8.30
C SER A 482 1.52 17.19 8.79
N ARG A 483 1.48 17.52 10.08
CA ARG A 483 0.47 18.43 10.67
C ARG A 483 0.78 19.92 10.46
N THR A 484 1.87 20.25 9.77
CA THR A 484 2.23 21.65 9.51
C THR A 484 1.49 22.17 8.29
N ALA A 485 1.28 23.50 8.21
CA ALA A 485 0.63 24.12 7.05
C ALA A 485 1.37 23.88 5.72
N GLU A 486 2.68 23.64 5.77
CA GLU A 486 3.52 23.36 4.61
C GLU A 486 4.32 22.05 4.82
N PRO A 487 3.69 20.87 4.65
CA PRO A 487 4.29 19.58 4.97
C PRO A 487 5.59 19.30 4.21
N GLY A 488 5.70 19.76 2.95
CA GLY A 488 6.92 19.59 2.15
C GLY A 488 8.11 20.33 2.74
N LEU A 489 7.91 21.57 3.19
CA LEU A 489 8.94 22.34 3.89
C LEU A 489 9.24 21.72 5.26
N GLY A 490 8.20 21.30 5.99
CA GLY A 490 8.33 20.61 7.28
C GLY A 490 9.17 19.34 7.16
N LEU A 491 8.93 18.52 6.13
CA LEU A 491 9.71 17.33 5.83
C LEU A 491 11.17 17.67 5.54
N PHE A 492 11.43 18.63 4.64
CA PHE A 492 12.81 19.07 4.33
C PHE A 492 13.57 19.53 5.58
N LEU A 493 12.96 20.39 6.40
CA LEU A 493 13.56 20.88 7.64
C LEU A 493 13.77 19.76 8.66
N SER A 494 12.87 18.78 8.72
CA SER A 494 12.99 17.61 9.59
C SER A 494 14.17 16.72 9.18
N VAL A 495 14.35 16.48 7.88
CA VAL A 495 15.50 15.72 7.35
C VAL A 495 16.82 16.42 7.69
N VAL A 496 16.92 17.72 7.40
CA VAL A 496 18.14 18.50 7.66
C VAL A 496 18.41 18.61 9.16
N GLY A 497 17.38 18.87 9.96
CA GLY A 497 17.48 19.03 11.42
C GLY A 497 17.94 17.74 12.10
N THR A 498 17.32 16.60 11.77
CA THR A 498 17.71 15.30 12.35
C THR A 498 19.08 14.84 11.88
N ALA A 499 19.44 15.07 10.60
CA ALA A 499 20.80 14.82 10.11
C ALA A 499 21.83 15.69 10.84
N ALA A 500 21.53 16.96 11.12
CA ALA A 500 22.39 17.85 11.88
C ALA A 500 22.58 17.36 13.32
N VAL A 501 21.52 16.86 13.97
CA VAL A 501 21.61 16.25 15.31
C VAL A 501 22.56 15.04 15.28
N LEU A 502 22.39 14.11 14.33
CA LEU A 502 23.29 12.95 14.19
C LEU A 502 24.74 13.36 13.94
N PHE A 503 24.94 14.36 13.09
CA PHE A 503 26.25 14.91 12.82
C PHE A 503 26.89 15.48 14.10
N VAL A 504 26.16 16.27 14.88
CA VAL A 504 26.64 16.84 16.15
C VAL A 504 26.94 15.74 17.17
N LEU A 505 26.09 14.72 17.30
CA LEU A 505 26.32 13.57 18.19
C LEU A 505 27.63 12.85 17.84
N ALA A 506 27.97 12.73 16.56
CA ALA A 506 29.25 12.16 16.13
C ALA A 506 30.47 12.98 16.57
N LEU A 507 30.30 14.26 16.94
CA LEU A 507 31.37 15.15 17.41
C LEU A 507 31.61 15.08 18.92
N ILE A 508 30.69 14.47 19.67
CA ILE A 508 30.75 14.43 21.13
C ILE A 508 31.90 13.49 21.58
N PRO A 509 32.72 13.87 22.58
CA PRO A 509 33.71 12.96 23.17
C PRO A 509 33.06 11.73 23.85
N PRO A 510 33.74 10.57 23.89
CA PRO A 510 35.14 10.35 23.53
C PRO A 510 35.37 10.08 22.04
N TRP A 511 34.37 9.62 21.28
CA TRP A 511 34.53 9.24 19.87
C TRP A 511 34.82 10.43 18.96
N GLY A 512 34.22 11.59 19.22
CA GLY A 512 34.41 12.80 18.42
C GLY A 512 35.83 13.39 18.42
N ARG A 513 36.71 12.90 19.31
CA ARG A 513 38.12 13.33 19.41
C ARG A 513 38.96 12.91 18.20
N THR A 514 38.56 11.86 17.49
CA THR A 514 39.33 11.34 16.34
C THR A 514 38.44 11.22 15.11
N TRP A 515 39.02 11.32 13.92
CA TRP A 515 38.27 11.15 12.68
C TRP A 515 37.63 9.76 12.57
N ARG A 516 38.39 8.71 12.91
CA ARG A 516 37.89 7.32 12.92
C ARG A 516 36.76 7.14 13.92
N GLY A 517 36.85 7.77 15.09
CA GLY A 517 35.80 7.72 16.10
C GLY A 517 34.50 8.38 15.64
N ARG A 518 34.56 9.52 14.93
CA ARG A 518 33.36 10.16 14.34
C ARG A 518 32.65 9.25 13.34
N VAL A 519 33.41 8.66 12.41
CA VAL A 519 32.88 7.71 11.42
C VAL A 519 32.28 6.49 12.11
N GLY A 520 32.99 5.93 13.09
CA GLY A 520 32.49 4.81 13.88
C GLY A 520 31.24 5.15 14.69
N ALA A 521 31.14 6.36 15.24
CA ALA A 521 29.96 6.82 15.99
C ALA A 521 28.75 6.96 15.08
N LEU A 522 28.89 7.56 13.90
CA LEU A 522 27.79 7.68 12.94
C LEU A 522 27.34 6.31 12.42
N ALA A 523 28.28 5.45 12.02
CA ALA A 523 27.96 4.10 11.56
C ALA A 523 27.32 3.24 12.67
N GLY A 524 27.84 3.32 13.89
CA GLY A 524 27.26 2.65 15.05
C GLY A 524 25.86 3.16 15.39
N ALA A 525 25.63 4.48 15.33
CA ALA A 525 24.31 5.07 15.53
C ALA A 525 23.31 4.57 14.47
N ASN A 526 23.70 4.56 13.19
CA ASN A 526 22.85 4.04 12.11
C ASN A 526 22.42 2.58 12.35
N LEU A 527 23.36 1.73 12.78
CA LEU A 527 23.07 0.34 13.12
C LEU A 527 22.09 0.22 14.27
N LEU A 528 22.33 0.94 15.36
CA LEU A 528 21.49 0.88 16.55
C LEU A 528 20.09 1.42 16.27
N ILE A 529 19.97 2.53 15.54
CA ILE A 529 18.69 3.12 15.18
C ILE A 529 17.87 2.14 14.34
N LEU A 530 18.44 1.59 13.26
CA LEU A 530 17.70 0.67 12.39
C LEU A 530 17.40 -0.68 13.08
N ALA A 531 18.31 -1.20 13.89
CA ALA A 531 18.06 -2.43 14.64
C ALA A 531 16.96 -2.24 15.70
N THR A 532 16.96 -1.10 16.38
CA THR A 532 15.92 -0.77 17.37
C THR A 532 14.58 -0.59 16.67
N ASP A 533 14.56 0.14 15.56
CA ASP A 533 13.36 0.36 14.76
C ASP A 533 12.68 -0.97 14.37
N LEU A 534 13.45 -1.90 13.78
CA LEU A 534 12.97 -3.23 13.42
C LEU A 534 12.43 -4.02 14.62
N ALA A 535 13.12 -3.95 15.76
CA ALA A 535 12.69 -4.62 16.98
C ALA A 535 11.41 -4.03 17.58
N THR A 536 11.12 -2.74 17.31
CA THR A 536 9.94 -2.04 17.83
C THR A 536 8.75 -1.98 16.86
N GLY A 537 8.87 -2.50 15.63
CA GLY A 537 7.76 -2.50 14.67
C GLY A 537 8.02 -1.78 13.34
N SER A 538 9.25 -1.37 13.05
CA SER A 538 9.67 -0.71 11.79
C SER A 538 9.02 0.67 11.54
N HIS A 539 8.72 1.42 12.59
CA HIS A 539 8.05 2.72 12.51
C HIS A 539 8.82 3.79 11.72
N LEU A 540 10.16 3.74 11.69
CA LEU A 540 10.99 4.66 10.90
C LEU A 540 11.05 4.23 9.43
N GLN A 541 10.93 2.93 9.14
CA GLN A 541 10.80 2.45 7.75
C GLN A 541 9.44 2.82 7.15
N ALA A 542 8.39 2.82 7.97
CA ALA A 542 7.05 3.23 7.55
C ALA A 542 6.98 4.72 7.26
N ASN A 543 6.54 5.07 6.05
CA ASN A 543 6.44 6.46 5.62
C ASN A 543 7.76 7.21 5.83
N SER A 544 8.80 6.78 5.13
CA SER A 544 10.07 7.49 5.01
C SER A 544 10.53 7.57 3.55
N LEU A 545 11.26 8.64 3.20
CA LEU A 545 11.85 8.86 1.88
C LEU A 545 12.85 7.76 1.45
N LEU A 546 13.44 7.03 2.41
CA LEU A 546 14.29 5.87 2.16
C LEU A 546 13.70 4.56 2.69
N GLY A 547 12.48 4.64 3.24
CA GLY A 547 11.73 3.48 3.72
C GLY A 547 10.76 2.97 2.68
N TYR A 548 9.61 2.49 3.14
CA TYR A 548 8.47 2.16 2.29
C TYR A 548 7.36 3.18 2.45
N ASN A 549 6.53 3.28 1.42
CA ASN A 549 5.39 4.17 1.37
C ASN A 549 4.12 3.33 1.16
N PRO A 550 3.11 3.44 2.05
CA PRO A 550 1.86 2.69 1.94
C PRO A 550 1.18 2.85 0.59
N ILE A 551 1.20 4.02 -0.05
CA ILE A 551 0.56 4.25 -1.37
C ILE A 551 1.16 3.34 -2.46
N VAL A 552 2.46 3.06 -2.38
CA VAL A 552 3.14 2.15 -3.33
C VAL A 552 2.78 0.69 -3.05
N GLY A 553 2.45 0.35 -1.80
CA GLY A 553 1.99 -0.98 -1.41
C GLY A 553 2.98 -2.11 -1.64
N GLY A 554 4.28 -1.83 -1.80
CA GLY A 554 5.29 -2.87 -2.01
C GLY A 554 5.67 -3.63 -0.73
N ARG A 555 5.47 -3.00 0.44
CA ARG A 555 5.77 -3.53 1.79
C ARG A 555 5.18 -2.58 2.85
N TYR A 556 4.80 -3.13 4.01
CA TYR A 556 4.27 -2.36 5.15
C TYR A 556 5.06 -2.50 6.46
N TYR A 557 5.96 -3.48 6.55
CA TYR A 557 6.81 -3.67 7.72
C TYR A 557 8.16 -4.29 7.37
N GLY A 558 9.13 -4.15 8.27
CA GLY A 558 10.46 -4.71 8.17
C GLY A 558 11.45 -3.90 7.35
N LEU A 559 12.58 -4.52 7.00
CA LEU A 559 13.73 -3.79 6.45
C LEU A 559 13.62 -3.59 4.93
N GLY A 560 13.41 -2.35 4.49
CA GLY A 560 13.40 -1.98 3.06
C GLY A 560 14.76 -2.15 2.37
N ASN A 561 14.80 -2.05 1.04
CA ASN A 561 16.06 -2.20 0.27
C ASN A 561 17.10 -1.13 0.64
N GLN A 562 16.69 0.14 0.70
CA GLN A 562 17.60 1.24 1.04
C GLN A 562 18.03 1.17 2.52
N GLY A 563 17.09 0.84 3.41
CA GLY A 563 17.39 0.55 4.82
C GLY A 563 18.42 -0.58 4.97
N ALA A 564 18.28 -1.67 4.23
CA ALA A 564 19.24 -2.78 4.22
C ALA A 564 20.62 -2.34 3.73
N ALA A 565 20.70 -1.57 2.63
CA ALA A 565 21.97 -1.05 2.14
C ALA A 565 22.69 -0.20 3.20
N ILE A 566 21.97 0.72 3.86
CA ILE A 566 22.52 1.58 4.91
C ILE A 566 22.95 0.76 6.13
N PHE A 567 22.14 -0.23 6.54
CA PHE A 567 22.45 -1.12 7.65
C PHE A 567 23.74 -1.92 7.39
N ILE A 568 23.86 -2.54 6.21
CA ILE A 568 25.01 -3.37 5.82
C ILE A 568 26.29 -2.52 5.71
N VAL A 569 26.22 -1.37 5.04
CA VAL A 569 27.38 -0.49 4.89
C VAL A 569 27.83 0.04 6.26
N SER A 570 26.88 0.46 7.09
CA SER A 570 27.17 0.94 8.45
C SER A 570 27.77 -0.18 9.31
N LEU A 571 27.32 -1.43 9.16
CA LEU A 571 27.86 -2.61 9.86
C LEU A 571 29.34 -2.76 9.59
N PHE A 572 29.73 -2.85 8.32
CA PHE A 572 31.12 -3.14 7.96
C PHE A 572 32.05 -1.95 8.22
N ILE A 573 31.57 -0.71 8.09
CA ILE A 573 32.34 0.47 8.51
C ILE A 573 32.57 0.44 10.02
N PHE A 574 31.53 0.19 10.81
CA PHE A 574 31.62 0.11 12.27
C PHE A 574 32.57 -1.01 12.71
N LEU A 575 32.41 -2.22 12.17
CA LEU A 575 33.29 -3.35 12.43
C LEU A 575 34.74 -3.05 12.08
N GLY A 576 34.99 -2.39 10.93
CA GLY A 576 36.34 -1.97 10.54
C GLY A 576 36.99 -1.03 11.56
N VAL A 577 36.23 -0.06 12.10
CA VAL A 577 36.71 0.87 13.13
C VAL A 577 36.98 0.14 14.45
N VAL A 578 36.04 -0.70 14.90
CA VAL A 578 36.15 -1.46 16.15
C VAL A 578 37.34 -2.43 16.11
N VAL A 579 37.50 -3.17 15.01
CA VAL A 579 38.63 -4.07 14.80
C VAL A 579 39.95 -3.31 14.79
N SER A 580 40.02 -2.17 14.11
CA SER A 580 41.21 -1.32 14.09
C SER A 580 41.60 -0.89 15.51
N TRP A 581 40.63 -0.47 16.31
CA TRP A 581 40.83 -0.06 17.70
C TRP A 581 41.23 -1.22 18.63
N LEU A 582 40.63 -2.40 18.50
CA LEU A 582 41.02 -3.59 19.26
C LEU A 582 42.44 -4.02 18.94
N ARG A 583 42.85 -3.89 17.67
CA ARG A 583 44.21 -4.23 17.22
C ARG A 583 45.26 -3.30 17.80
N THR A 584 45.00 -1.99 17.87
CA THR A 584 45.96 -1.03 18.45
C THR A 584 46.14 -1.21 19.95
N ARG A 585 45.14 -1.78 20.65
CA ARG A 585 45.23 -2.14 22.07
C ARG A 585 45.74 -3.56 22.34
N GLY A 586 46.05 -4.34 21.30
CA GLY A 586 46.63 -5.67 21.44
C GLY A 586 45.64 -6.79 21.81
N HIS A 587 44.32 -6.56 21.74
CA HIS A 587 43.30 -7.55 22.10
C HIS A 587 43.08 -8.61 21.01
N ARG A 588 44.04 -9.54 20.86
CA ARG A 588 44.06 -10.54 19.76
C ARG A 588 42.79 -11.39 19.62
N ARG A 589 42.21 -11.85 20.74
CA ARG A 589 40.98 -12.66 20.71
C ARG A 589 39.74 -11.83 20.35
N ALA A 590 39.64 -10.63 20.90
CA ALA A 590 38.50 -9.74 20.67
C ALA A 590 38.38 -9.31 19.19
N VAL A 591 39.51 -9.19 18.48
CA VAL A 591 39.54 -8.89 17.04
C VAL A 591 38.73 -9.90 16.20
N ILE A 592 38.59 -11.15 16.65
CA ILE A 592 37.79 -12.18 15.97
C ILE A 592 36.40 -12.30 16.61
N VAL A 593 36.33 -12.36 17.94
CA VAL A 593 35.07 -12.61 18.65
C VAL A 593 34.07 -11.47 18.46
N VAL A 594 34.51 -10.21 18.53
CA VAL A 594 33.60 -9.05 18.46
C VAL A 594 32.89 -8.95 17.10
N PRO A 595 33.58 -9.04 15.94
CA PRO A 595 32.91 -9.09 14.65
C PRO A 595 31.95 -10.27 14.49
N ILE A 596 32.27 -11.45 15.02
CA ILE A 596 31.36 -12.61 14.98
C ILE A 596 30.07 -12.28 15.74
N VAL A 597 30.18 -11.81 16.99
CA VAL A 597 29.01 -11.53 17.83
C VAL A 597 28.13 -10.44 17.20
N ILE A 598 28.72 -9.32 16.80
CA ILE A 598 27.97 -8.20 16.20
C ILE A 598 27.41 -8.60 14.82
N GLY A 599 28.18 -9.33 14.01
CA GLY A 599 27.76 -9.81 12.70
C GLY A 599 26.60 -10.79 12.79
N LEU A 600 26.65 -11.77 13.69
CA LEU A 600 25.54 -12.70 13.93
C LEU A 600 24.31 -11.99 14.49
N ALA A 601 24.48 -11.00 15.37
CA ALA A 601 23.37 -10.16 15.82
C ALA A 601 22.73 -9.39 14.65
N ALA A 602 23.53 -8.86 13.72
CA ALA A 602 23.03 -8.19 12.53
C ALA A 602 22.31 -9.15 11.55
N VAL A 603 22.79 -10.38 11.41
CA VAL A 603 22.11 -11.45 10.66
C VAL A 603 20.76 -11.77 11.28
N PHE A 604 20.70 -11.90 12.61
CA PHE A 604 19.45 -12.11 13.32
C PHE A 604 18.47 -10.94 13.10
N VAL A 605 18.93 -9.69 13.28
CA VAL A 605 18.12 -8.49 13.06
C VAL A 605 17.55 -8.43 11.65
N SER A 606 18.37 -8.69 10.61
CA SER A 606 17.93 -8.64 9.21
C SER A 606 17.09 -9.86 8.79
N GLY A 607 17.26 -11.00 9.46
CA GLY A 607 16.71 -12.29 9.03
C GLY A 607 15.51 -12.78 9.84
N ASN A 608 15.18 -12.13 10.96
CA ASN A 608 14.08 -12.53 11.82
C ASN A 608 12.72 -12.31 11.13
N PRO A 609 11.91 -13.37 10.89
CA PRO A 609 10.60 -13.24 10.25
C PRO A 609 9.62 -12.34 11.01
N SER A 610 9.65 -12.35 12.34
CA SER A 610 8.75 -11.53 13.15
C SER A 610 8.97 -10.02 12.95
N TRP A 611 10.19 -9.63 12.56
CA TRP A 611 10.58 -8.23 12.30
C TRP A 611 10.56 -7.87 10.82
N GLY A 612 10.02 -8.74 9.95
CA GLY A 612 9.96 -8.51 8.50
C GLY A 612 11.31 -8.75 7.81
N ALA A 613 11.71 -10.03 7.83
CA ALA A 613 12.97 -10.52 7.28
C ALA A 613 13.29 -9.99 5.86
N LYS A 614 14.57 -9.73 5.62
CA LYS A 614 15.11 -9.37 4.31
C LYS A 614 16.14 -10.41 3.88
N PHE A 615 15.67 -11.42 3.14
CA PHE A 615 16.48 -12.57 2.70
C PHE A 615 17.79 -12.14 2.02
N GLY A 616 17.71 -11.30 0.98
CA GLY A 616 18.89 -10.82 0.26
C GLY A 616 19.87 -10.02 1.13
N GLY A 617 19.36 -9.20 2.06
CA GLY A 617 20.20 -8.46 3.01
C GLY A 617 20.91 -9.39 3.99
N THR A 618 20.22 -10.42 4.46
CA THR A 618 20.75 -11.42 5.40
C THR A 618 21.90 -12.22 4.78
N ILE A 619 21.73 -12.67 3.53
CA ILE A 619 22.79 -13.36 2.77
C ILE A 619 24.00 -12.44 2.55
N ALA A 620 23.77 -11.17 2.20
CA ALA A 620 24.85 -10.21 2.00
C ALA A 620 25.66 -9.96 3.29
N ILE A 621 25.00 -9.87 4.45
CA ILE A 621 25.67 -9.75 5.76
C ILE A 621 26.52 -11.00 6.04
N LEU A 622 25.96 -12.19 5.85
CA LEU A 622 26.67 -13.45 6.07
C LEU A 622 27.92 -13.56 5.18
N ALA A 623 27.78 -13.29 3.89
CA ALA A 623 28.89 -13.31 2.94
C ALA A 623 29.98 -12.29 3.31
N GLY A 624 29.59 -11.05 3.62
CA GLY A 624 30.52 -10.01 4.03
C GLY A 624 31.24 -10.35 5.35
N LEU A 625 30.53 -10.98 6.30
CA LEU A 625 31.11 -11.41 7.57
C LEU A 625 32.14 -12.52 7.35
N MET A 626 31.84 -13.49 6.50
CA MET A 626 32.79 -14.56 6.13
C MET A 626 34.07 -14.00 5.49
N ILE A 627 33.92 -13.05 4.56
CA ILE A 627 35.07 -12.36 3.94
C ILE A 627 35.88 -11.60 4.99
N LEU A 628 35.23 -10.83 5.87
CA LEU A 628 35.90 -10.10 6.94
C LEU A 628 36.71 -11.05 7.85
N LEU A 629 36.12 -12.17 8.26
CA LEU A 629 36.77 -13.15 9.14
C LEU A 629 37.94 -13.86 8.45
N ALA A 630 37.81 -14.19 7.17
CA ALA A 630 38.91 -14.74 6.37
C ALA A 630 40.09 -13.77 6.29
N LEU A 631 39.83 -12.49 6.03
CA LEU A 631 40.84 -11.44 6.01
C LEU A 631 41.52 -11.25 7.36
N LEU A 632 40.77 -11.29 8.47
CA LEU A 632 41.31 -11.17 9.82
C LEU A 632 42.15 -12.39 10.22
N SER A 633 41.78 -13.57 9.73
CA SER A 633 42.48 -14.84 9.98
C SER A 633 43.67 -15.05 9.03
N LYS A 634 43.93 -14.11 8.10
CA LYS A 634 44.95 -14.20 7.05
C LYS A 634 44.80 -15.43 6.14
N ILE A 635 43.57 -15.90 5.96
CA ILE A 635 43.26 -16.93 4.97
C ILE A 635 43.36 -16.26 3.59
N ARG A 636 44.04 -16.90 2.63
CA ARG A 636 44.03 -16.44 1.24
C ARG A 636 42.65 -16.75 0.65
N LEU A 637 41.93 -15.70 0.27
CA LEU A 637 40.64 -15.75 -0.41
C LEU A 637 40.82 -16.06 -1.89
#